data_AF-A0A218PCP0-F1
#
_entry.id   AF-A0A218PCP0-F1
#
_cell.length_a   1.000
_cell.length_b   1.000
_cell.length_c   1.000
_cell.angle_alpha   90.00
_cell.angle_beta   90.00
_cell.angle_gamma   90.00
#
_symmetry.space_group_name_H-M   'P 1'
#
loop_
_entity.id
_entity.type
_entity.pdbx_description
1 polymer ?
#
loop_
_entity_poly.entity_id
_entity_poly.type
_entity_poly.pdbx_seq_one_letter_code
_entity_poly.pdbx_strand_id
1 'polypeptide(L)'
;MERLVGVWLIALLAGAVVGTPIFTPVVGASGTSTGTTSAYTEFWDILNREAELVVGVEIGNLGLAPDLVQNSRLGAENAANLSALTWQALEELKSSGVKTYYSAEELREMSLNISENGLPPETVNALKEQGWTDEQIRALEDYIVQNGENITEGFNMTSFLEDLSTSFIRVGFKYNHYESWALEMWKWTRPIEAPTTNSEDRLINPLMAVRWVSFYREYSQQDYENMETAIKSLRDYVYLLMLGNSSGENRMLLYSPGTDRLTSLTGKVTNVEQTENGGLMFTVTLTRITGTEEVVNTTTYYWPDALKAYELIGNVYTLVKARNYGNGNAEIDRMLNQKVAELKNALKVVRVSSEVTTRPIKDGSSSDSGSTKIADEIERLALDPQSSWGIFRVDDVEVEVTHKGTAYGMYKFAMYRVVVHYHVENNAVSNISVKFKGAYLEDSKSMAFLSPGEGGIITSGESEFISGSGEIQVMGVVKITYTSSPGPVPTNNSTGRKQEMEIIREYSATIKLEDAIDPNKISVSIPGEVEINEGDSVPFTVIVYNYNRKPVTGTCTLVATYPETGTQVGTVRLNKEIGVGASGYVVERIGNVSYSSPGTFGYSGKCDFGNGISKSFSGRVKVDSRTVRIAGVDVSPETPVSGDIVNFDVMIKNPFSVSKNVTVKLFIDGNEKSRENLWLGGGSSELVTLTWTAQAGGHGWRIEVLEDGKLWDSKIGTISVSRYSTHSFRLL
;
A
#
# COMPACT_ATOMS: atom_id res chain seq x y z
N MET A 1 4.37 32.09 -20.16
CA MET A 1 4.45 30.63 -20.25
C MET A 1 5.68 30.14 -21.00
N GLU A 2 5.73 30.11 -22.34
CA GLU A 2 6.94 29.59 -23.07
C GLU A 2 8.23 30.40 -22.83
N ARG A 3 8.08 31.71 -22.55
CA ARG A 3 9.17 32.63 -22.20
C ARG A 3 9.84 32.36 -20.84
N LEU A 4 9.12 31.76 -19.89
CA LEU A 4 9.67 31.42 -18.55
C LEU A 4 10.47 30.11 -18.60
N VAL A 5 10.06 29.17 -19.44
CA VAL A 5 10.72 27.86 -19.62
C VAL A 5 12.11 28.03 -20.23
N GLY A 6 12.27 28.91 -21.23
CA GLY A 6 13.58 29.19 -21.85
C GLY A 6 14.59 29.83 -20.90
N VAL A 7 14.13 30.64 -19.95
CA VAL A 7 14.97 31.35 -18.96
C VAL A 7 15.44 30.40 -17.86
N TRP A 8 14.57 29.48 -17.44
CA TRP A 8 14.93 28.47 -16.45
C TRP A 8 15.86 27.40 -17.01
N LEU A 9 15.73 27.03 -18.30
CA LEU A 9 16.65 26.11 -19.00
C LEU A 9 18.10 26.62 -19.04
N ILE A 10 18.30 27.94 -18.92
CA ILE A 10 19.61 28.58 -18.97
C ILE A 10 20.28 28.62 -17.60
N ALA A 11 19.53 28.88 -16.52
CA ALA A 11 20.02 28.68 -15.15
C ALA A 11 20.43 27.21 -14.91
N LEU A 12 19.77 26.30 -15.62
CA LEU A 12 19.94 24.86 -15.67
C LEU A 12 21.27 24.40 -16.31
N LEU A 13 21.64 24.96 -17.46
CA LEU A 13 22.83 24.59 -18.21
C LEU A 13 24.08 25.40 -17.81
N ALA A 14 23.89 26.55 -17.17
CA ALA A 14 24.98 27.44 -16.75
C ALA A 14 25.71 27.00 -15.46
N GLY A 15 25.23 25.96 -14.75
CA GLY A 15 25.91 25.32 -13.61
C GLY A 15 26.71 26.28 -12.72
N ALA A 16 26.06 26.95 -11.77
CA ALA A 16 26.72 27.72 -10.72
C ALA A 16 27.79 28.74 -11.21
N VAL A 17 27.37 29.97 -11.53
CA VAL A 17 28.21 31.15 -11.27
C VAL A 17 27.59 31.94 -10.13
N VAL A 18 27.65 31.37 -8.93
CA VAL A 18 27.68 32.14 -7.69
C VAL A 18 29.15 32.49 -7.47
N GLY A 19 29.59 33.62 -8.01
CA GLY A 19 30.93 34.14 -7.75
C GLY A 19 31.63 34.76 -8.96
N THR A 20 31.19 35.92 -9.42
CA THR A 20 32.04 37.09 -9.73
C THR A 20 31.16 38.25 -10.25
N PRO A 21 31.51 39.52 -9.96
CA PRO A 21 30.65 40.67 -10.19
C PRO A 21 30.88 41.22 -11.61
N ILE A 22 29.96 40.95 -12.54
CA ILE A 22 29.86 41.75 -13.77
C ILE A 22 28.39 42.01 -14.06
N PHE A 23 27.80 42.97 -13.35
CA PHE A 23 26.58 43.62 -13.83
C PHE A 23 26.67 45.12 -13.55
N THR A 24 27.12 45.85 -14.56
CA THR A 24 26.95 47.31 -14.62
C THR A 24 25.47 47.66 -14.78
N PRO A 25 25.02 48.81 -14.23
CA PRO A 25 23.62 49.16 -14.15
C PRO A 25 23.12 49.61 -15.53
N VAL A 26 21.97 49.10 -15.99
CA VAL A 26 21.26 49.72 -17.12
C VAL A 26 19.85 50.09 -16.70
N VAL A 27 19.67 51.39 -16.62
CA VAL A 27 18.43 52.13 -16.51
C VAL A 27 17.53 51.86 -17.72
N GLY A 28 16.30 51.40 -17.45
CA GLY A 28 15.07 51.77 -18.15
C GLY A 28 14.84 51.28 -19.58
N ALA A 29 13.88 50.38 -19.75
CA ALA A 29 12.81 50.54 -20.73
C ALA A 29 11.60 49.67 -20.35
N SER A 30 10.45 50.33 -20.24
CA SER A 30 9.13 49.83 -19.92
C SER A 30 8.60 48.76 -20.89
N GLY A 31 8.09 47.66 -20.35
CA GLY A 31 7.37 46.62 -21.11
C GLY A 31 6.67 45.61 -20.20
N THR A 32 5.54 46.01 -19.62
CA THR A 32 4.42 45.16 -19.13
C THR A 32 4.76 43.71 -18.69
N SER A 33 5.46 43.58 -17.56
CA SER A 33 5.35 42.46 -16.61
C SER A 33 5.67 43.00 -15.21
N THR A 34 4.78 43.84 -14.68
CA THR A 34 5.07 44.84 -13.64
C THR A 34 5.18 44.31 -12.19
N GLY A 35 5.28 43.00 -11.96
CA GLY A 35 5.30 42.42 -10.61
C GLY A 35 6.63 41.81 -10.18
N THR A 36 7.29 41.04 -11.05
CA THR A 36 8.47 40.21 -10.72
C THR A 36 9.78 40.98 -10.86
N THR A 37 9.90 41.82 -11.88
CA THR A 37 11.13 42.59 -12.19
C THR A 37 11.41 43.68 -11.15
N SER A 38 10.37 44.21 -10.50
CA SER A 38 10.52 45.18 -9.40
C SER A 38 11.01 44.52 -8.11
N ALA A 39 10.44 43.38 -7.72
CA ALA A 39 10.77 42.70 -6.46
C ALA A 39 12.23 42.22 -6.41
N TYR A 40 12.76 41.70 -7.52
CA TYR A 40 14.16 41.27 -7.59
C TYR A 40 15.15 42.44 -7.63
N THR A 41 14.80 43.56 -8.27
CA THR A 41 15.63 44.77 -8.23
C THR A 41 15.67 45.35 -6.81
N GLU A 42 14.51 45.43 -6.17
CA GLU A 42 14.35 45.89 -4.80
C GLU A 42 15.13 45.01 -3.80
N PHE A 43 15.21 43.69 -4.03
CA PHE A 43 16.02 42.79 -3.21
C PHE A 43 17.49 43.21 -3.14
N TRP A 44 18.11 43.56 -4.27
CA TRP A 44 19.51 43.97 -4.30
C TRP A 44 19.72 45.33 -3.66
N ASP A 45 18.80 46.27 -3.88
CA ASP A 45 18.87 47.60 -3.25
C ASP A 45 18.78 47.48 -1.72
N ILE A 46 17.84 46.67 -1.22
CA ILE A 46 17.70 46.40 0.22
C ILE A 46 18.94 45.69 0.76
N LEU A 47 19.45 44.66 0.08
CA LEU A 47 20.62 43.89 0.53
C LEU A 47 21.88 44.76 0.62
N ASN A 48 22.12 45.59 -0.39
CA ASN A 48 23.24 46.53 -0.40
C ASN A 48 23.12 47.52 0.75
N ARG A 49 21.91 48.08 0.96
CA ARG A 49 21.66 49.00 2.08
C ARG A 49 21.81 48.32 3.44
N GLU A 50 21.37 47.07 3.56
CA GLU A 50 21.51 46.27 4.79
C GLU A 50 22.99 46.09 5.13
N ALA A 51 23.82 45.72 4.15
CA ALA A 51 25.25 45.52 4.35
C ALA A 51 25.94 46.80 4.83
N GLU A 52 25.62 47.97 4.25
CA GLU A 52 26.12 49.26 4.72
C GLU A 52 25.73 49.56 6.17
N LEU A 53 24.46 49.34 6.51
CA LEU A 53 23.90 49.65 7.83
C LEU A 53 24.44 48.71 8.91
N VAL A 54 24.55 47.41 8.62
CA VAL A 54 25.13 46.41 9.52
C VAL A 54 26.56 46.78 9.88
N VAL A 55 27.41 47.05 8.89
CA VAL A 55 28.81 47.47 9.13
C VAL A 55 28.85 48.75 9.96
N GLY A 56 27.99 49.73 9.66
CA GLY A 56 27.92 50.98 10.40
C GLY A 56 27.55 50.81 11.89
N VAL A 57 26.58 49.95 12.18
CA VAL A 57 26.17 49.63 13.57
C VAL A 57 27.26 48.84 14.28
N GLU A 58 27.88 47.85 13.61
CA GLU A 58 28.93 46.99 14.17
C GLU A 58 30.16 47.79 14.62
N ILE A 59 30.56 48.82 13.86
CA ILE A 59 31.68 49.71 14.25
C ILE A 59 31.27 50.78 15.28
N GLY A 60 30.05 50.73 15.80
CA GLY A 60 29.58 51.55 16.92
C GLY A 60 28.73 52.78 16.57
N ASN A 61 28.32 52.98 15.31
CA ASN A 61 27.40 54.06 14.95
C ASN A 61 25.94 53.67 15.23
N LEU A 62 25.56 53.67 16.51
CA LEU A 62 24.23 53.25 16.97
C LEU A 62 23.09 54.16 16.49
N GLY A 63 23.40 55.36 15.94
CA GLY A 63 22.40 56.23 15.31
C GLY A 63 21.78 55.64 14.04
N LEU A 64 22.43 54.64 13.42
CA LEU A 64 21.96 53.93 12.24
C LEU A 64 21.01 52.77 12.57
N ALA A 65 20.87 52.38 13.84
CA ALA A 65 20.05 51.24 14.24
C ALA A 65 18.56 51.36 13.83
N PRO A 66 17.89 52.54 13.91
CA PRO A 66 16.52 52.68 13.42
C PRO A 66 16.39 52.42 11.90
N ASP A 67 17.35 52.90 11.12
CA ASP A 67 17.37 52.68 9.67
C ASP A 67 17.60 51.21 9.34
N LEU A 68 18.49 50.53 10.09
CA LEU A 68 18.71 49.09 9.97
C LEU A 68 17.43 48.32 10.29
N VAL A 69 16.76 48.61 11.41
CA VAL A 69 15.47 47.99 11.76
C VAL A 69 14.45 48.13 10.63
N GLN A 70 14.33 49.33 10.04
CA GLN A 70 13.38 49.57 8.97
C GLN A 70 13.77 48.85 7.66
N ASN A 71 15.06 48.86 7.31
CA ASN A 71 15.56 48.17 6.12
C ASN A 71 15.42 46.65 6.24
N SER A 72 15.71 46.08 7.41
CA SER A 72 15.51 44.66 7.70
C SER A 72 14.03 44.26 7.55
N ARG A 73 13.08 45.08 8.02
CA ARG A 73 11.64 44.80 7.83
C ARG A 73 11.26 44.75 6.35
N LEU A 74 11.75 45.70 5.56
CA LEU A 74 11.54 45.70 4.10
C LEU A 74 12.15 44.44 3.47
N GLY A 75 13.36 44.06 3.88
CA GLY A 75 14.02 42.84 3.41
C GLY A 75 13.25 41.58 3.72
N ALA A 76 12.70 41.46 4.93
CA ALA A 76 11.86 40.33 5.32
C ALA A 76 10.55 40.25 4.51
N GLU A 77 9.90 41.39 4.23
CA GLU A 77 8.69 41.46 3.41
C GLU A 77 8.98 41.16 1.93
N ASN A 78 10.04 41.73 1.36
CA ASN A 78 10.47 41.46 -0.02
C ASN A 78 10.87 39.99 -0.20
N ALA A 79 11.57 39.39 0.77
CA ALA A 79 11.92 37.97 0.73
C ALA A 79 10.67 37.07 0.79
N ALA A 80 9.66 37.42 1.59
CA ALA A 80 8.38 36.71 1.61
C ALA A 80 7.65 36.78 0.24
N ASN A 81 7.70 37.94 -0.42
CA ASN A 81 7.16 38.12 -1.76
C ASN A 81 7.91 37.27 -2.80
N LEU A 82 9.25 37.30 -2.81
CA LEU A 82 10.06 36.46 -3.72
C LEU A 82 9.82 34.97 -3.52
N SER A 83 9.64 34.53 -2.26
CA SER A 83 9.25 33.16 -1.93
C SER A 83 7.93 32.77 -2.60
N ALA A 84 6.91 33.62 -2.49
CA ALA A 84 5.60 33.41 -3.09
C ALA A 84 5.61 33.44 -4.62
N LEU A 85 6.30 34.41 -5.23
CA LEU A 85 6.46 34.50 -6.68
C LEU A 85 7.16 33.25 -7.25
N THR A 86 8.18 32.74 -6.55
CA THR A 86 8.87 31.50 -6.94
C THR A 86 7.92 30.30 -6.87
N TRP A 87 7.09 30.22 -5.82
CA TRP A 87 6.10 29.15 -5.67
C TRP A 87 5.00 29.22 -6.73
N GLN A 88 4.46 30.40 -7.00
CA GLN A 88 3.45 30.62 -8.04
C GLN A 88 3.99 30.24 -9.42
N ALA A 89 5.24 30.59 -9.73
CA ALA A 89 5.90 30.16 -10.96
C ALA A 89 6.00 28.63 -11.06
N LEU A 90 6.32 27.95 -9.96
CA LEU A 90 6.32 26.48 -9.91
C LEU A 90 4.92 25.90 -10.18
N GLU A 91 3.88 26.43 -9.56
CA GLU A 91 2.51 25.95 -9.78
C GLU A 91 2.03 26.23 -11.22
N GLU A 92 2.40 27.36 -11.82
CA GLU A 92 2.16 27.63 -13.24
C GLU A 92 2.87 26.59 -14.13
N LEU A 93 4.14 26.27 -13.84
CA LEU A 93 4.89 25.24 -14.57
C LEU A 93 4.24 23.85 -14.46
N LYS A 94 3.78 23.46 -13.27
CA LYS A 94 3.05 22.20 -13.06
C LYS A 94 1.74 22.17 -13.86
N SER A 95 0.97 23.27 -13.82
CA SER A 95 -0.32 23.36 -14.50
C SER A 95 -0.22 23.37 -16.04
N SER A 96 0.91 23.84 -16.58
CA SER A 96 1.16 23.92 -18.02
C SER A 96 1.66 22.60 -18.64
N GLY A 97 1.88 21.56 -17.83
CA GLY A 97 2.35 20.25 -18.31
C GLY A 97 3.79 20.25 -18.80
N VAL A 98 4.56 21.29 -18.47
CA VAL A 98 6.00 21.38 -18.78
C VAL A 98 6.74 20.30 -18.01
N LYS A 99 7.63 19.58 -18.68
CA LYS A 99 8.50 18.60 -18.04
C LYS A 99 9.43 19.31 -17.06
N THR A 100 9.42 18.91 -15.80
CA THR A 100 10.22 19.55 -14.73
C THR A 100 11.40 18.71 -14.25
N TYR A 101 11.58 17.52 -14.81
CA TYR A 101 12.72 16.65 -14.54
C TYR A 101 13.42 16.28 -15.85
N TYR A 102 14.73 16.51 -15.89
CA TYR A 102 15.58 16.17 -17.01
C TYR A 102 16.69 15.25 -16.52
N SER A 103 16.82 14.09 -17.16
CA SER A 103 17.94 13.19 -16.88
C SER A 103 19.26 13.78 -17.42
N ALA A 104 20.39 13.30 -16.90
CA ALA A 104 21.72 13.71 -17.39
C ALA A 104 21.85 13.52 -18.91
N GLU A 105 21.29 12.43 -19.45
CA GLU A 105 21.34 12.14 -20.88
C GLU A 105 20.54 13.12 -21.72
N GLU A 106 19.31 13.45 -21.29
CA GLU A 106 18.48 14.43 -21.99
C GLU A 106 19.11 15.83 -21.98
N LEU A 107 19.80 16.20 -20.89
CA LEU A 107 20.53 17.46 -20.81
C LEU A 107 21.77 17.46 -21.75
N ARG A 108 22.46 16.33 -21.90
CA ARG A 108 23.54 16.19 -22.90
C ARG A 108 23.01 16.28 -24.33
N GLU A 109 21.89 15.62 -24.63
CA GLU A 109 21.23 15.72 -25.93
C GLU A 109 20.81 17.16 -26.25
N MET A 110 20.29 17.91 -25.26
CA MET A 110 19.99 19.33 -25.42
C MET A 110 21.24 20.16 -25.68
N SER A 111 22.32 19.91 -24.95
CA SER A 111 23.60 20.59 -25.18
C SER A 111 24.15 20.32 -26.59
N LEU A 112 24.06 19.07 -27.05
CA LEU A 112 24.48 18.69 -28.41
C LEU A 112 23.61 19.39 -29.45
N ASN A 113 22.29 19.43 -29.26
CA ASN A 113 21.38 20.14 -30.14
C ASN A 113 21.68 21.65 -30.20
N ILE A 114 22.01 22.28 -29.07
CA ILE A 114 22.44 23.69 -29.03
C ILE A 114 23.77 23.87 -29.79
N SER A 115 24.70 22.91 -29.72
CA SER A 115 25.96 22.96 -30.48
C SER A 115 25.74 22.94 -32.00
N GLU A 116 24.71 22.23 -32.46
CA GLU A 116 24.41 22.08 -33.89
C GLU A 116 23.50 23.19 -34.42
N ASN A 117 22.53 23.64 -33.63
CA ASN A 117 21.41 24.48 -34.09
C ASN A 117 21.30 25.83 -33.36
N GLY A 118 22.12 26.09 -32.35
CA GLY A 118 21.99 27.25 -31.45
C GLY A 118 20.82 27.13 -30.48
N LEU A 119 20.61 28.16 -29.65
CA LEU A 119 19.46 28.22 -28.76
C LEU A 119 18.15 28.34 -29.55
N PRO A 120 17.04 27.75 -29.07
CA PRO A 120 15.73 27.91 -29.70
C PRO A 120 15.37 29.40 -29.89
N PRO A 121 14.79 29.82 -31.03
CA PRO A 121 14.45 31.22 -31.29
C PRO A 121 13.57 31.87 -30.21
N GLU A 122 12.64 31.09 -29.65
CA GLU A 122 11.81 31.45 -28.50
C GLU A 122 12.65 31.89 -27.29
N THR A 123 13.73 31.15 -27.01
CA THR A 123 14.65 31.38 -25.89
C THR A 123 15.52 32.60 -26.15
N VAL A 124 16.03 32.75 -27.37
CA VAL A 124 16.81 33.93 -27.79
C VAL A 124 15.95 35.20 -27.67
N ASN A 125 14.69 35.16 -28.11
CA ASN A 125 13.78 36.29 -27.98
C ASN A 125 13.50 36.64 -26.52
N ALA A 126 13.29 35.64 -25.65
CA ALA A 126 13.07 35.87 -24.22
C ALA A 126 14.31 36.51 -23.54
N LEU A 127 15.53 36.08 -23.88
CA LEU A 127 16.76 36.69 -23.35
C LEU A 127 16.93 38.14 -23.81
N LYS A 128 16.65 38.43 -25.07
CA LYS A 128 16.70 39.81 -25.61
C LYS A 128 15.68 40.72 -24.93
N GLU A 129 14.48 40.22 -24.67
CA GLU A 129 13.47 40.96 -23.90
C GLU A 129 13.92 41.23 -22.46
N GLN A 130 14.80 40.41 -21.90
CA GLN A 130 15.45 40.62 -20.60
C GLN A 130 16.72 41.50 -20.68
N GLY A 131 17.04 42.04 -21.86
CA GLY A 131 18.16 42.95 -22.06
C GLY A 131 19.49 42.27 -22.39
N TRP A 132 19.51 40.97 -22.69
CA TRP A 132 20.74 40.29 -23.12
C TRP A 132 21.12 40.70 -24.54
N THR A 133 22.42 40.99 -24.74
CA THR A 133 22.97 41.27 -26.07
C THR A 133 23.24 39.98 -26.86
N ASP A 134 23.35 40.08 -28.18
CA ASP A 134 23.70 38.94 -29.03
C ASP A 134 25.04 38.31 -28.64
N GLU A 135 26.01 39.12 -28.20
CA GLU A 135 27.28 38.62 -27.68
C GLU A 135 27.12 37.80 -26.39
N GLN A 136 26.25 38.24 -25.47
CA GLN A 136 25.98 37.50 -24.23
C GLN A 136 25.26 36.18 -24.49
N ILE A 137 24.32 36.18 -25.44
CA ILE A 137 23.59 34.98 -25.86
C ILE A 137 24.56 33.98 -26.50
N ARG A 138 25.46 34.45 -27.38
CA ARG A 138 26.50 33.59 -27.98
C ARG A 138 27.50 33.06 -26.95
N ALA A 139 27.92 33.88 -25.99
CA ALA A 139 28.79 33.43 -24.90
C ALA A 139 28.13 32.33 -24.04
N LEU A 140 26.82 32.43 -23.84
CA LEU A 140 26.04 31.40 -23.16
C LEU A 140 25.98 30.10 -23.98
N GLU A 141 25.71 30.19 -25.29
CA GLU A 141 25.76 29.03 -26.19
C GLU A 141 27.12 28.32 -26.10
N ASP A 142 28.21 29.07 -26.23
CA ASP A 142 29.57 28.54 -26.14
C ASP A 142 29.83 27.86 -24.78
N TYR A 143 29.35 28.44 -23.68
CA TYR A 143 29.49 27.87 -22.34
C TYR A 143 28.75 26.52 -22.20
N ILE A 144 27.52 26.45 -22.71
CA ILE A 144 26.71 25.22 -22.67
C ILE A 144 27.43 24.12 -23.44
N VAL A 145 27.89 24.42 -24.66
CA VAL A 145 28.61 23.47 -25.52
C VAL A 145 29.90 23.00 -24.86
N GLN A 146 30.67 23.90 -24.26
CA GLN A 146 31.94 23.56 -23.62
C GLN A 146 31.75 22.62 -22.40
N ASN A 147 30.61 22.70 -21.72
CA ASN A 147 30.36 21.94 -20.50
C ASN A 147 29.38 20.77 -20.67
N GLY A 148 28.77 20.61 -21.85
CA GLY A 148 27.77 19.58 -22.12
C GLY A 148 28.23 18.15 -21.80
N GLU A 149 29.45 17.80 -22.20
CA GLU A 149 30.02 16.46 -21.93
C GLU A 149 30.25 16.18 -20.42
N ASN A 150 30.36 17.23 -19.60
CA ASN A 150 30.61 17.12 -18.16
C ASN A 150 29.33 16.95 -17.33
N ILE A 151 28.15 17.00 -17.94
CA ILE A 151 26.87 16.79 -17.24
C ILE A 151 26.82 15.34 -16.76
N THR A 152 26.81 15.11 -15.45
CA THR A 152 26.83 13.76 -14.85
C THR A 152 25.57 13.42 -14.06
N GLU A 153 24.78 14.43 -13.72
CA GLU A 153 23.55 14.29 -12.93
C GLU A 153 22.37 14.90 -13.68
N GLY A 154 21.17 14.41 -13.37
CA GLY A 154 19.92 15.02 -13.84
C GLY A 154 19.58 16.28 -13.05
N PHE A 155 18.61 17.04 -13.54
CA PHE A 155 18.09 18.22 -12.86
C PHE A 155 16.60 18.08 -12.59
N ASN A 156 16.23 18.39 -11.34
CA ASN A 156 14.84 18.47 -10.91
C ASN A 156 14.46 19.93 -10.64
N MET A 157 13.81 20.55 -11.63
CA MET A 157 13.34 21.94 -11.54
C MET A 157 12.28 22.12 -10.46
N THR A 158 11.46 21.10 -10.23
CA THR A 158 10.47 21.13 -9.14
C THR A 158 11.20 21.27 -7.79
N SER A 159 12.11 20.34 -7.48
CA SER A 159 12.88 20.38 -6.23
C SER A 159 13.66 21.68 -6.08
N PHE A 160 14.31 22.14 -7.15
CA PHE A 160 15.07 23.38 -7.13
C PHE A 160 14.19 24.60 -6.79
N LEU A 161 13.02 24.73 -7.41
CA LEU A 161 12.13 25.87 -7.16
C LEU A 161 11.47 25.79 -5.78
N GLU A 162 11.17 24.59 -5.28
CA GLU A 162 10.70 24.37 -3.91
C GLU A 162 11.75 24.81 -2.89
N ASP A 163 13.01 24.40 -3.10
CA ASP A 163 14.14 24.77 -2.25
C ASP A 163 14.45 26.26 -2.33
N LEU A 164 14.38 26.87 -3.52
CA LEU A 164 14.59 28.30 -3.72
C LEU A 164 13.51 29.13 -3.02
N SER A 165 12.24 28.75 -3.21
CA SER A 165 11.11 29.40 -2.53
C SER A 165 11.27 29.36 -1.01
N THR A 166 11.66 28.21 -0.46
CA THR A 166 11.90 28.02 0.99
C THR A 166 13.15 28.77 1.45
N SER A 167 14.17 28.90 0.61
CA SER A 167 15.40 29.64 0.92
C SER A 167 15.13 31.13 1.09
N PHE A 168 14.24 31.72 0.29
CA PHE A 168 13.84 33.12 0.49
C PHE A 168 13.17 33.37 1.85
N ILE A 169 12.43 32.40 2.40
CA ILE A 169 11.91 32.51 3.78
C ILE A 169 13.05 32.57 4.80
N ARG A 170 14.09 31.74 4.62
CA ARG A 170 15.28 31.76 5.49
C ARG A 170 16.05 33.08 5.38
N VAL A 171 16.08 33.69 4.19
CA VAL A 171 16.59 35.05 3.99
C VAL A 171 15.75 36.05 4.78
N GLY A 172 14.42 35.96 4.73
CA GLY A 172 13.54 36.79 5.55
C GLY A 172 13.80 36.64 7.05
N PHE A 173 14.06 35.42 7.53
CA PHE A 173 14.46 35.20 8.93
C PHE A 173 15.80 35.85 9.26
N LYS A 174 16.75 35.87 8.32
CA LYS A 174 18.03 36.53 8.52
C LYS A 174 17.87 38.04 8.66
N TYR A 175 16.97 38.65 7.89
CA TYR A 175 16.59 40.05 8.08
C TYR A 175 15.94 40.29 9.46
N ASN A 176 14.97 39.46 9.87
CA ASN A 176 14.35 39.59 11.22
C ASN A 176 15.39 39.44 12.35
N HIS A 177 16.42 38.62 12.15
CA HIS A 177 17.54 38.51 13.05
C HIS A 177 18.38 39.80 13.09
N TYR A 178 18.70 40.41 11.94
CA TYR A 178 19.38 41.71 11.92
C TYR A 178 18.55 42.83 12.54
N GLU A 179 17.22 42.81 12.38
CA GLU A 179 16.32 43.73 13.06
C GLU A 179 16.46 43.63 14.59
N SER A 180 16.47 42.39 15.10
CA SER A 180 16.59 42.12 16.54
C SER A 180 17.99 42.42 17.07
N TRP A 181 19.02 42.10 16.29
CA TRP A 181 20.41 42.41 16.58
C TRP A 181 20.66 43.93 16.62
N ALA A 182 20.08 44.69 15.69
CA ALA A 182 20.17 46.15 15.69
C ALA A 182 19.59 46.75 16.97
N LEU A 183 18.47 46.20 17.46
CA LEU A 183 17.88 46.58 18.74
C LEU A 183 18.77 46.22 19.93
N GLU A 184 19.38 45.03 19.92
CA GLU A 184 20.34 44.60 20.94
C GLU A 184 21.50 45.59 21.03
N MET A 185 22.19 45.82 19.90
CA MET A 185 23.32 46.75 19.83
C MET A 185 22.95 48.17 20.29
N TRP A 186 21.73 48.60 19.98
CA TRP A 186 21.26 49.94 20.33
C TRP A 186 20.81 50.09 21.78
N LYS A 187 20.06 49.12 22.32
CA LYS A 187 19.39 49.25 23.63
C LYS A 187 20.03 48.45 24.76
N TRP A 188 20.74 47.36 24.45
CA TRP A 188 21.46 46.52 25.42
C TRP A 188 22.94 46.96 25.59
N THR A 189 23.21 48.27 25.60
CA THR A 189 24.59 48.77 25.77
C THR A 189 25.14 48.59 27.18
N ARG A 190 24.26 48.56 28.19
CA ARG A 190 24.60 48.36 29.62
C ARG A 190 23.50 47.55 30.31
N PRO A 191 23.37 46.25 29.97
CA PRO A 191 22.33 45.42 30.58
C PRO A 191 22.61 45.23 32.08
N ILE A 192 21.54 45.11 32.86
CA ILE A 192 21.61 44.71 34.26
C ILE A 192 21.68 43.18 34.39
N GLU A 193 22.18 42.69 35.52
CA GLU A 193 22.19 41.25 35.81
C GLU A 193 20.76 40.68 35.84
N ALA A 194 20.60 39.48 35.26
CA ALA A 194 19.30 38.81 35.24
C ALA A 194 18.90 38.39 36.68
N PRO A 195 17.64 38.61 37.10
CA PRO A 195 17.19 38.24 38.43
C PRO A 195 17.18 36.72 38.60
N THR A 196 17.57 36.24 39.78
CA THR A 196 17.41 34.83 40.17
C THR A 196 15.93 34.55 40.41
N THR A 197 15.35 33.65 39.61
CA THR A 197 13.91 33.35 39.67
C THR A 197 13.65 31.85 39.77
N ASN A 198 12.65 31.47 40.57
CA ASN A 198 12.16 30.09 40.63
C ASN A 198 11.16 29.87 39.49
N SER A 199 11.26 28.73 38.81
CA SER A 199 10.53 28.44 37.55
C SER A 199 9.01 28.25 37.70
N GLU A 200 8.46 28.25 38.92
CA GLU A 200 7.08 27.86 39.20
C GLU A 200 6.03 28.94 38.88
N ASP A 201 6.43 30.22 38.78
CA ASP A 201 5.53 31.36 38.52
C ASP A 201 5.62 31.89 37.07
N ARG A 202 5.78 31.00 36.09
CA ARG A 202 5.79 31.39 34.67
C ARG A 202 4.38 31.62 34.16
N LEU A 203 4.15 32.75 33.47
CA LEU A 203 2.92 33.04 32.75
C LEU A 203 3.22 33.69 31.39
N ILE A 204 2.28 33.66 30.45
CA ILE A 204 2.40 34.44 29.21
C ILE A 204 2.40 35.93 29.55
N ASN A 205 3.31 36.70 28.95
CA ASN A 205 3.49 38.14 29.20
C ASN A 205 2.14 38.88 29.21
N PRO A 206 1.69 39.43 30.36
CA PRO A 206 0.37 40.05 30.49
C PRO A 206 0.15 41.23 29.54
N LEU A 207 1.22 41.99 29.21
CA LEU A 207 1.15 43.12 28.28
C LEU A 207 0.97 42.64 26.83
N MET A 208 1.49 41.47 26.49
CA MET A 208 1.38 40.88 25.14
C MET A 208 0.12 40.04 24.97
N ALA A 209 -0.42 39.52 26.07
CA ALA A 209 -1.48 38.52 26.09
C ALA A 209 -2.71 38.90 25.24
N VAL A 210 -3.15 40.16 25.25
CA VAL A 210 -4.28 40.62 24.41
C VAL A 210 -3.99 40.39 22.92
N ARG A 211 -2.84 40.84 22.45
CA ARG A 211 -2.43 40.76 21.03
C ARG A 211 -2.06 39.34 20.64
N TRP A 212 -1.42 38.60 21.55
CA TRP A 212 -1.12 37.19 21.38
C TRP A 212 -2.38 36.35 21.22
N VAL A 213 -3.39 36.53 22.08
CA VAL A 213 -4.68 35.83 21.96
C VAL A 213 -5.39 36.19 20.65
N SER A 214 -5.34 37.46 20.24
CA SER A 214 -5.89 37.89 18.95
C SER A 214 -5.22 37.12 17.82
N PHE A 215 -3.88 37.12 17.75
CA PHE A 215 -3.13 36.36 16.75
C PHE A 215 -3.43 34.86 16.80
N TYR A 216 -3.40 34.26 17.99
CA TYR A 216 -3.59 32.82 18.16
C TYR A 216 -4.99 32.36 17.73
N ARG A 217 -6.01 33.22 17.89
CA ARG A 217 -7.37 32.98 17.40
C ARG A 217 -7.41 32.91 15.89
N GLU A 218 -6.85 33.90 15.19
CA GLU A 218 -6.79 33.89 13.72
C GLU A 218 -5.97 32.70 13.22
N TYR A 219 -4.85 32.40 13.88
CA TYR A 219 -4.03 31.21 13.62
C TYR A 219 -4.81 29.91 13.73
N SER A 220 -5.61 29.73 14.80
CA SER A 220 -6.43 28.53 14.98
C SER A 220 -7.51 28.35 13.91
N GLN A 221 -7.90 29.45 13.25
CA GLN A 221 -8.91 29.47 12.19
C GLN A 221 -8.31 29.45 10.79
N GLN A 222 -6.97 29.48 10.68
CA GLN A 222 -6.24 29.61 9.42
C GLN A 222 -6.60 30.87 8.62
N ASP A 223 -7.00 31.95 9.32
CA ASP A 223 -7.31 33.24 8.70
C ASP A 223 -6.03 34.07 8.52
N TYR A 224 -5.34 33.86 7.40
CA TYR A 224 -4.02 34.48 7.16
C TYR A 224 -4.07 36.01 7.02
N GLU A 225 -5.18 36.58 6.54
CA GLU A 225 -5.34 38.03 6.40
C GLU A 225 -5.42 38.71 7.78
N ASN A 226 -6.25 38.16 8.67
CA ASN A 226 -6.37 38.66 10.03
C ASN A 226 -5.16 38.29 10.90
N MET A 227 -4.51 37.14 10.66
CA MET A 227 -3.23 36.79 11.29
C MET A 227 -2.16 37.86 11.03
N GLU A 228 -2.03 38.33 9.79
CA GLU A 228 -1.01 39.33 9.42
C GLU A 228 -1.18 40.61 10.23
N THR A 229 -2.42 41.10 10.31
CA THR A 229 -2.76 42.29 11.09
C THR A 229 -2.48 42.10 12.57
N ALA A 230 -2.85 40.94 13.13
CA ALA A 230 -2.67 40.64 14.54
C ALA A 230 -1.19 40.48 14.95
N ILE A 231 -0.39 39.74 14.16
CA ILE A 231 1.03 39.54 14.46
C ILE A 231 1.86 40.81 14.23
N LYS A 232 1.50 41.65 13.25
CA LYS A 232 2.08 42.99 13.10
C LYS A 232 1.81 43.87 14.32
N SER A 233 0.56 43.91 14.79
CA SER A 233 0.19 44.65 16.00
C SER A 233 0.98 44.19 17.22
N LEU A 234 1.23 42.88 17.35
CA LEU A 234 2.11 42.34 18.39
C LEU A 234 3.56 42.80 18.21
N ARG A 235 4.12 42.74 16.99
CA ARG A 235 5.49 43.20 16.67
C ARG A 235 5.68 44.66 17.05
N ASP A 236 4.80 45.53 16.57
CA ASP A 236 4.89 46.97 16.75
C ASP A 236 4.79 47.35 18.24
N TYR A 237 3.97 46.62 18.99
CA TYR A 237 3.84 46.84 20.44
C TYR A 237 5.08 46.37 21.23
N VAL A 238 5.64 45.21 20.89
CA VAL A 238 6.90 44.74 21.51
C VAL A 238 8.04 45.68 21.19
N TYR A 239 8.14 46.16 19.95
CA TYR A 239 9.13 47.15 19.52
C TYR A 239 9.05 48.41 20.39
N LEU A 240 7.85 49.00 20.55
CA LEU A 240 7.65 50.19 21.39
C LEU A 240 8.01 49.95 22.86
N LEU A 241 7.70 48.77 23.41
CA LEU A 241 8.08 48.40 24.77
C LEU A 241 9.60 48.33 24.92
N MET A 242 10.31 47.69 23.98
CA MET A 242 11.77 47.58 23.97
C MET A 242 12.48 48.94 23.86
N LEU A 243 11.86 49.90 23.17
CA LEU A 243 12.36 51.27 23.12
C LEU A 243 12.11 52.08 24.41
N GLY A 244 11.34 51.55 25.37
CA GLY A 244 10.89 52.28 26.56
C GLY A 244 9.77 53.30 26.27
N ASN A 245 9.16 53.24 25.08
CA ASN A 245 8.18 54.21 24.60
C ASN A 245 6.72 53.72 24.77
N SER A 246 6.47 52.72 25.62
CA SER A 246 5.12 52.22 25.93
C SER A 246 4.36 53.16 26.89
N SER A 247 4.37 54.46 26.62
CA SER A 247 3.71 55.47 27.45
C SER A 247 2.19 55.43 27.24
N GLY A 248 1.44 55.10 28.28
CA GLY A 248 -0.02 55.09 28.26
C GLY A 248 -0.64 54.01 29.12
N GLU A 249 -1.96 53.95 29.13
CA GLU A 249 -2.71 52.84 29.70
C GLU A 249 -2.68 51.64 28.75
N ASN A 250 -2.28 50.49 29.28
CA ASN A 250 -2.13 49.25 28.54
C ASN A 250 -3.09 48.21 29.09
N ARG A 251 -3.87 47.60 28.21
CA ARG A 251 -4.74 46.48 28.55
C ARG A 251 -3.89 45.21 28.69
N MET A 252 -4.09 44.50 29.79
CA MET A 252 -3.41 43.25 30.13
C MET A 252 -4.40 42.14 30.35
N LEU A 253 -3.95 40.90 30.16
CA LEU A 253 -4.69 39.71 30.54
C LEU A 253 -3.86 38.86 31.51
N LEU A 254 -4.48 38.44 32.60
CA LEU A 254 -3.93 37.47 33.54
C LEU A 254 -4.81 36.22 33.55
N TYR A 255 -4.20 35.09 33.22
CA TYR A 255 -4.85 33.79 33.20
C TYR A 255 -4.49 32.99 34.45
N SER A 256 -5.50 32.36 35.07
CA SER A 256 -5.35 31.52 36.27
C SER A 256 -5.69 30.06 35.94
N PRO A 257 -4.68 29.20 35.63
CA PRO A 257 -4.91 27.84 35.13
C PRO A 257 -5.79 26.97 36.04
N GLY A 258 -5.65 27.09 37.37
CA GLY A 258 -6.43 26.29 38.31
C GLY A 258 -7.93 26.62 38.38
N THR A 259 -8.37 27.72 37.74
CA THR A 259 -9.78 28.14 37.75
C THR A 259 -10.32 28.48 36.36
N ASP A 260 -9.49 28.34 35.31
CA ASP A 260 -9.75 28.80 33.95
C ASP A 260 -10.26 30.27 33.88
N ARG A 261 -9.87 31.11 34.85
CA ARG A 261 -10.32 32.53 34.91
C ARG A 261 -9.36 33.43 34.18
N LEU A 262 -9.92 34.31 33.35
CA LEU A 262 -9.23 35.38 32.67
C LEU A 262 -9.62 36.73 33.28
N THR A 263 -8.62 37.47 33.75
CA THR A 263 -8.81 38.81 34.31
C THR A 263 -8.23 39.84 33.35
N SER A 264 -9.07 40.74 32.85
CA SER A 264 -8.66 41.89 32.05
C SER A 264 -8.37 43.06 32.98
N LEU A 265 -7.20 43.66 32.83
CA LEU A 265 -6.72 44.78 33.65
C LEU A 265 -6.21 45.91 32.77
N THR A 266 -6.23 47.14 33.27
CA THR A 266 -5.57 48.28 32.63
C THR A 266 -4.47 48.80 33.56
N GLY A 267 -3.25 48.94 33.04
CA GLY A 267 -2.10 49.40 33.82
C GLY A 267 -1.11 50.20 32.98
N LYS A 268 -0.25 50.97 33.64
CA LYS A 268 0.79 51.78 32.99
C LYS A 268 2.15 51.12 33.15
N VAL A 269 2.90 51.02 32.06
CA VAL A 269 4.33 50.64 32.12
C VAL A 269 5.09 51.85 32.68
N THR A 270 5.80 51.63 33.77
CA THR A 270 6.46 52.69 34.57
C THR A 270 7.98 52.58 34.56
N ASN A 271 8.52 51.37 34.36
CA ASN A 271 9.94 51.15 34.19
C ASN A 271 10.18 50.03 33.17
N VAL A 272 11.26 50.13 32.40
CA VAL A 272 11.74 49.11 31.46
C VAL A 272 13.27 49.11 31.51
N GLU A 273 13.86 47.97 31.82
CA GLU A 273 15.31 47.79 31.96
C GLU A 273 15.76 46.57 31.15
N GLN A 274 16.83 46.73 30.39
CA GLN A 274 17.45 45.67 29.62
C GLN A 274 18.30 44.79 30.53
N THR A 275 18.14 43.48 30.47
CA THR A 275 18.94 42.52 31.24
C THR A 275 19.93 41.78 30.33
N GLU A 276 20.89 41.08 30.91
CA GLU A 276 21.80 40.21 30.17
C GLU A 276 21.05 39.17 29.30
N ASN A 277 21.74 38.67 28.27
CA ASN A 277 21.23 37.67 27.31
C ASN A 277 19.95 38.08 26.56
N GLY A 278 19.75 39.38 26.33
CA GLY A 278 18.61 39.87 25.57
C GLY A 278 17.27 39.85 26.31
N GLY A 279 17.30 39.67 27.63
CA GLY A 279 16.12 39.74 28.48
C GLY A 279 15.69 41.17 28.80
N LEU A 280 14.46 41.32 29.29
CA LEU A 280 13.84 42.60 29.63
C LEU A 280 13.13 42.51 30.98
N MET A 281 13.37 43.46 31.87
CA MET A 281 12.57 43.64 33.07
C MET A 281 11.64 44.84 32.88
N PHE A 282 10.37 44.70 33.24
CA PHE A 282 9.41 45.80 33.12
C PHE A 282 8.48 45.85 34.33
N THR A 283 8.10 47.06 34.72
CA THR A 283 7.23 47.30 35.87
C THR A 283 5.92 47.91 35.43
N VAL A 284 4.82 47.26 35.79
CA VAL A 284 3.46 47.74 35.53
C VAL A 284 2.82 48.21 36.82
N THR A 285 2.29 49.43 36.80
CA THR A 285 1.52 50.01 37.89
C THR A 285 0.04 50.03 37.51
N LEU A 286 -0.80 49.43 38.34
CA LEU A 286 -2.26 49.46 38.24
C LEU A 286 -2.82 50.33 39.35
N THR A 287 -3.63 51.32 39.01
CA THR A 287 -4.35 52.13 39.98
C THR A 287 -5.83 51.78 39.94
N ARG A 288 -6.40 51.48 41.12
CA ARG A 288 -7.82 51.21 41.30
C ARG A 288 -8.37 52.12 42.38
N ILE A 289 -9.49 52.78 42.11
CA ILE A 289 -10.20 53.57 43.12
C ILE A 289 -11.36 52.71 43.64
N THR A 290 -11.22 52.26 44.88
CA THR A 290 -12.36 51.78 45.67
C THR A 290 -13.06 52.98 46.29
N GLY A 291 -14.35 52.87 46.64
CA GLY A 291 -15.13 54.00 47.17
C GLY A 291 -14.53 54.69 48.42
N THR A 292 -13.54 54.07 49.06
CA THR A 292 -12.86 54.57 50.26
C THR A 292 -11.33 54.64 50.14
N GLU A 293 -10.72 53.97 49.16
CA GLU A 293 -9.26 53.81 49.06
C GLU A 293 -8.77 53.75 47.60
N GLU A 294 -7.67 54.43 47.31
CA GLU A 294 -6.86 54.23 46.12
C GLU A 294 -5.92 53.06 46.38
N VAL A 295 -6.07 51.99 45.59
CA VAL A 295 -5.23 50.80 45.63
C VAL A 295 -4.29 50.85 44.42
N VAL A 296 -3.00 51.00 44.69
CA VAL A 296 -1.94 50.97 43.68
C VAL A 296 -1.22 49.63 43.78
N ASN A 297 -1.31 48.82 42.73
CA ASN A 297 -0.56 47.57 42.61
C ASN A 297 0.57 47.75 41.60
N THR A 298 1.81 47.61 42.06
CA THR A 298 3.00 47.68 41.23
C THR A 298 3.60 46.28 41.13
N THR A 299 3.70 45.75 39.91
CA THR A 299 4.24 44.41 39.66
C THR A 299 5.38 44.48 38.66
N THR A 300 6.52 43.89 39.01
CA THR A 300 7.69 43.79 38.15
C THR A 300 7.79 42.38 37.57
N TYR A 301 7.96 42.32 36.26
CA TYR A 301 8.10 41.09 35.50
C TYR A 301 9.48 41.02 34.85
N TYR A 302 10.07 39.83 34.87
CA TYR A 302 11.26 39.50 34.11
C TYR A 302 10.89 38.66 32.90
N TRP A 303 11.32 39.10 31.74
CA TRP A 303 11.11 38.47 30.45
C TRP A 303 12.46 37.99 29.89
N PRO A 304 12.85 36.73 30.14
CA PRO A 304 14.18 36.23 29.78
C PRO A 304 14.42 36.23 28.26
N ASP A 305 13.42 35.84 27.49
CA ASP A 305 13.52 35.65 26.04
C ASP A 305 12.98 36.86 25.24
N ALA A 306 13.10 38.08 25.75
CA ALA A 306 12.46 39.25 25.16
C ALA A 306 12.91 39.52 23.71
N LEU A 307 14.21 39.65 23.46
CA LEU A 307 14.73 39.81 22.09
C LEU A 307 14.42 38.60 21.21
N LYS A 308 14.48 37.39 21.77
CA LYS A 308 14.15 36.18 21.00
C LYS A 308 12.69 36.15 20.58
N ALA A 309 11.77 36.54 21.45
CA ALA A 309 10.35 36.65 21.13
C ALA A 309 10.12 37.68 20.02
N TYR A 310 10.84 38.80 20.04
CA TYR A 310 10.75 39.81 19.00
C TYR A 310 11.20 39.30 17.63
N GLU A 311 12.34 38.61 17.56
CA GLU A 311 12.79 37.94 16.33
C GLU A 311 11.75 36.92 15.83
N LEU A 312 11.19 36.12 16.75
CA LEU A 312 10.19 35.10 16.42
C LEU A 312 8.88 35.69 15.91
N ILE A 313 8.43 36.82 16.45
CA ILE A 313 7.28 37.57 15.92
C ILE A 313 7.55 37.98 14.46
N GLY A 314 8.76 38.48 14.16
CA GLY A 314 9.18 38.78 12.79
C GLY A 314 9.11 37.55 11.89
N ASN A 315 9.63 36.41 12.35
CA ASN A 315 9.62 35.15 11.58
C ASN A 315 8.20 34.65 11.29
N VAL A 316 7.30 34.70 12.27
CA VAL A 316 5.88 34.39 12.09
C VAL A 316 5.26 35.35 11.08
N TYR A 317 5.54 36.65 11.18
CA TYR A 317 5.06 37.67 10.24
C TYR A 317 5.51 37.38 8.80
N THR A 318 6.79 37.04 8.58
CA THR A 318 7.33 36.66 7.26
C THR A 318 6.59 35.47 6.64
N LEU A 319 6.29 34.45 7.45
CA LEU A 319 5.59 33.24 6.98
C LEU A 319 4.13 33.55 6.61
N VAL A 320 3.41 34.29 7.46
CA VAL A 320 2.04 34.72 7.18
C VAL A 320 1.99 35.60 5.93
N LYS A 321 2.96 36.51 5.77
CA LYS A 321 3.12 37.33 4.56
C LYS A 321 3.30 36.48 3.30
N ALA A 322 4.19 35.48 3.34
CA ALA A 322 4.41 34.61 2.20
C ALA A 322 3.12 33.85 1.80
N ARG A 323 2.34 33.39 2.79
CA ARG A 323 1.01 32.81 2.56
C ARG A 323 0.05 33.80 1.88
N ASN A 324 -0.05 35.03 2.39
CA ASN A 324 -0.90 36.07 1.83
C ASN A 324 -0.48 36.52 0.42
N TYR A 325 0.81 36.45 0.10
CA TYR A 325 1.31 36.66 -1.26
C TYR A 325 1.04 35.46 -2.21
N GLY A 326 0.51 34.35 -1.69
CA GLY A 326 0.08 33.19 -2.48
C GLY A 326 1.07 32.03 -2.50
N ASN A 327 1.99 31.94 -1.52
CA ASN A 327 2.81 30.74 -1.34
C ASN A 327 1.98 29.61 -0.71
N GLY A 328 1.54 28.65 -1.51
CA GLY A 328 0.75 27.49 -1.07
C GLY A 328 1.58 26.29 -0.57
N ASN A 329 2.89 26.45 -0.38
CA ASN A 329 3.76 25.36 0.05
C ASN A 329 3.44 24.90 1.48
N ALA A 330 3.17 23.61 1.66
CA ALA A 330 2.88 23.01 2.97
C ALA A 330 4.05 23.15 3.97
N GLU A 331 5.29 23.27 3.48
CA GLU A 331 6.46 23.52 4.34
C GLU A 331 6.37 24.89 5.05
N ILE A 332 5.75 25.89 4.42
CA ILE A 332 5.52 27.21 5.05
C ILE A 332 4.59 27.07 6.26
N ASP A 333 3.54 26.25 6.13
CA ASP A 333 2.59 26.01 7.20
C ASP A 333 3.27 25.24 8.36
N ARG A 334 4.15 24.28 8.06
CA ARG A 334 4.98 23.60 9.07
C ARG A 334 5.89 24.57 9.81
N MET A 335 6.62 25.41 9.07
CA MET A 335 7.49 26.43 9.65
C MET A 335 6.68 27.42 10.50
N LEU A 336 5.47 27.80 10.06
CA LEU A 336 4.58 28.70 10.80
C LEU A 336 4.18 28.09 12.14
N ASN A 337 3.71 26.85 12.14
CA ASN A 337 3.34 26.13 13.35
C ASN A 337 4.52 26.04 14.32
N GLN A 338 5.71 25.72 13.82
CA GLN A 338 6.94 25.70 14.63
C GLN A 338 7.22 27.08 15.24
N LYS A 339 7.19 28.17 14.46
CA LYS A 339 7.50 29.52 14.93
C LYS A 339 6.45 30.10 15.87
N VAL A 340 5.17 29.82 15.67
CA VAL A 340 4.09 30.16 16.62
C VAL A 340 4.33 29.50 17.96
N ALA A 341 4.72 28.23 17.93
CA ALA A 341 4.99 27.47 19.13
C ALA A 341 6.23 28.05 19.85
N GLU A 342 7.37 28.23 19.17
CA GLU A 342 8.58 28.87 19.71
C GLU A 342 8.24 30.24 20.32
N LEU A 343 7.41 31.04 19.64
CA LEU A 343 6.96 32.34 20.11
C LEU A 343 6.14 32.25 21.40
N LYS A 344 5.19 31.31 21.51
CA LYS A 344 4.42 31.11 22.76
C LYS A 344 5.34 30.89 23.96
N ASN A 345 6.41 30.12 23.79
CA ASN A 345 7.39 29.93 24.86
C ASN A 345 8.17 31.20 25.14
N ALA A 346 8.68 31.85 24.10
CA ALA A 346 9.47 33.05 24.23
C ALA A 346 8.68 34.19 24.87
N LEU A 347 7.34 34.21 24.76
CA LEU A 347 6.46 35.18 25.43
C LEU A 347 6.31 34.97 26.95
N LYS A 348 6.91 33.94 27.54
CA LYS A 348 6.78 33.67 28.98
C LYS A 348 7.57 34.67 29.81
N VAL A 349 6.96 35.14 30.88
CA VAL A 349 7.58 36.01 31.90
C VAL A 349 7.50 35.35 33.26
N VAL A 350 8.38 35.79 34.16
CA VAL A 350 8.35 35.45 35.57
C VAL A 350 8.03 36.70 36.37
N ARG A 351 7.15 36.59 37.37
CA ARG A 351 6.89 37.67 38.31
C ARG A 351 8.07 37.76 39.29
N VAL A 352 8.70 38.93 39.38
CA VAL A 352 9.86 39.16 40.28
C VAL A 352 9.40 39.73 41.61
N SER A 353 8.53 40.73 41.58
CA SER A 353 7.96 41.36 42.76
C SER A 353 6.55 41.87 42.49
N SER A 354 5.75 41.99 43.54
CA SER A 354 4.44 42.62 43.51
C SER A 354 4.21 43.34 44.82
N GLU A 355 3.97 44.64 44.74
CA GLU A 355 3.74 45.54 45.88
C GLU A 355 2.35 46.15 45.77
N VAL A 356 1.64 46.21 46.89
CA VAL A 356 0.31 46.82 46.97
C VAL A 356 0.37 47.95 47.98
N THR A 357 0.06 49.16 47.54
CA THR A 357 -0.07 50.35 48.39
C THR A 357 -1.52 50.79 48.40
N THR A 358 -2.10 51.01 49.59
CA THR A 358 -3.44 51.58 49.74
C THR A 358 -3.37 52.98 50.31
N ARG A 359 -4.18 53.91 49.79
CA ARG A 359 -4.29 55.29 50.26
C ARG A 359 -5.75 55.66 50.47
N PRO A 360 -6.17 56.13 51.66
CA PRO A 360 -7.55 56.50 51.90
C PRO A 360 -7.98 57.73 51.09
N ILE A 361 -9.19 57.72 50.51
CA ILE A 361 -9.78 58.83 49.74
C ILE A 361 -11.03 59.33 50.47
N LYS A 362 -11.19 60.66 50.57
CA LYS A 362 -12.28 61.30 51.33
C LYS A 362 -13.62 61.40 50.60
N ASP A 363 -13.63 61.24 49.28
CA ASP A 363 -14.82 61.16 48.43
C ASP A 363 -14.37 60.56 47.09
N GLY A 364 -14.94 59.43 46.68
CA GLY A 364 -14.56 58.76 45.44
C GLY A 364 -15.72 57.98 44.82
N SER A 365 -16.10 58.33 43.60
CA SER A 365 -16.89 57.42 42.76
C SER A 365 -16.01 56.22 42.37
N SER A 366 -16.54 55.01 42.49
CA SER A 366 -15.81 53.79 42.14
C SER A 366 -15.52 53.75 40.63
N SER A 367 -14.26 53.57 40.25
CA SER A 367 -13.88 53.24 38.87
C SER A 367 -13.37 51.80 38.85
N ASP A 368 -14.25 50.85 38.55
CA ASP A 368 -13.89 49.44 38.49
C ASP A 368 -13.15 49.15 37.17
N SER A 369 -11.82 49.00 37.24
CA SER A 369 -10.95 48.90 36.05
C SER A 369 -10.61 47.46 35.62
N GLY A 370 -11.34 46.46 36.11
CA GLY A 370 -11.10 45.06 35.74
C GLY A 370 -12.37 44.24 35.52
N SER A 371 -12.40 43.47 34.44
CA SER A 371 -13.45 42.47 34.19
C SER A 371 -12.87 41.07 34.25
N THR A 372 -13.62 40.13 34.85
CA THR A 372 -13.23 38.71 34.95
C THR A 372 -14.25 37.85 34.23
N LYS A 373 -13.77 36.92 33.40
CA LYS A 373 -14.60 35.92 32.74
C LYS A 373 -13.98 34.53 32.83
N ILE A 374 -14.75 33.49 32.50
CA ILE A 374 -14.21 32.18 32.18
C ILE A 374 -13.53 32.29 30.81
N ALA A 375 -12.28 31.85 30.72
CA ALA A 375 -11.53 31.82 29.48
C ALA A 375 -12.19 30.82 28.51
N ASP A 376 -12.39 31.23 27.27
CA ASP A 376 -12.80 30.28 26.24
C ASP A 376 -11.65 29.31 25.89
N GLU A 377 -11.93 28.27 25.12
CA GLU A 377 -10.95 27.23 24.79
C GLU A 377 -9.69 27.80 24.11
N ILE A 378 -9.86 28.74 23.17
CA ILE A 378 -8.74 29.37 22.45
C ILE A 378 -7.91 30.22 23.43
N GLU A 379 -8.56 30.98 24.31
CA GLU A 379 -7.88 31.76 25.34
C GLU A 379 -7.09 30.89 26.32
N ARG A 380 -7.64 29.74 26.73
CA ARG A 380 -6.95 28.76 27.57
C ARG A 380 -5.72 28.20 26.86
N LEU A 381 -5.88 27.74 25.61
CA LEU A 381 -4.78 27.19 24.81
C LEU A 381 -3.70 28.24 24.52
N ALA A 382 -4.06 29.50 24.32
CA ALA A 382 -3.11 30.57 24.08
C ALA A 382 -2.34 30.98 25.34
N LEU A 383 -3.00 31.01 26.51
CA LEU A 383 -2.49 31.62 27.74
C LEU A 383 -1.98 30.64 28.80
N ASP A 384 -2.37 29.37 28.73
CA ASP A 384 -1.87 28.35 29.65
C ASP A 384 -0.38 28.04 29.33
N PRO A 385 0.54 28.33 30.28
CA PRO A 385 1.97 28.09 30.09
C PRO A 385 2.34 26.59 30.09
N GLN A 386 1.43 25.71 30.56
CA GLN A 386 1.58 24.25 30.68
C GLN A 386 0.79 23.46 29.63
N SER A 387 -0.22 24.03 28.96
CA SER A 387 -1.00 23.31 27.94
C SER A 387 -0.19 23.12 26.65
N SER A 388 0.60 22.04 26.53
CA SER A 388 1.28 21.67 25.28
C SER A 388 2.04 20.34 25.36
N TRP A 389 1.43 19.23 25.81
CA TRP A 389 2.05 17.90 25.59
C TRP A 389 1.63 17.37 24.22
N GLY A 390 2.57 16.84 23.46
CA GLY A 390 2.28 16.19 22.19
C GLY A 390 1.70 14.81 22.41
N ILE A 391 0.60 14.49 21.73
CA ILE A 391 -0.06 13.19 21.86
C ILE A 391 -0.01 12.50 20.49
N PHE A 392 0.68 11.36 20.43
CA PHE A 392 0.60 10.47 19.28
C PHE A 392 -0.68 9.63 19.41
N ARG A 393 -1.62 9.73 18.47
CA ARG A 393 -2.83 8.91 18.42
C ARG A 393 -2.75 7.88 17.32
N VAL A 394 -3.15 6.66 17.65
CA VAL A 394 -3.40 5.60 16.67
C VAL A 394 -4.89 5.60 16.37
N ASP A 395 -5.22 5.90 15.13
CA ASP A 395 -6.59 5.93 14.62
C ASP A 395 -7.06 4.51 14.32
N ASP A 396 -6.23 3.73 13.63
CA ASP A 396 -6.52 2.35 13.28
C ASP A 396 -5.25 1.50 13.06
N VAL A 397 -5.39 0.18 13.16
CA VAL A 397 -4.35 -0.81 12.85
C VAL A 397 -4.93 -1.90 11.96
N GLU A 398 -4.51 -1.90 10.69
CA GLU A 398 -4.99 -2.82 9.67
C GLU A 398 -3.94 -3.87 9.29
N VAL A 399 -4.39 -4.98 8.72
CA VAL A 399 -3.54 -6.03 8.14
C VAL A 399 -3.78 -6.09 6.64
N GLU A 400 -2.76 -5.80 5.87
CA GLU A 400 -2.79 -5.88 4.40
C GLU A 400 -2.09 -7.14 3.92
N VAL A 401 -2.76 -7.91 3.07
CA VAL A 401 -2.15 -9.09 2.44
C VAL A 401 -1.36 -8.64 1.21
N THR A 402 -0.05 -8.88 1.21
CA THR A 402 0.83 -8.42 0.14
C THR A 402 1.05 -9.47 -0.94
N HIS A 403 1.14 -10.75 -0.54
CA HIS A 403 1.30 -11.85 -1.47
C HIS A 403 0.54 -13.10 -1.04
N LYS A 404 0.04 -13.85 -2.02
CA LYS A 404 -0.56 -15.17 -1.83
C LYS A 404 0.00 -16.10 -2.88
N GLY A 405 0.34 -17.32 -2.50
CA GLY A 405 1.00 -18.24 -3.42
C GLY A 405 0.95 -19.69 -3.01
N THR A 406 1.65 -20.51 -3.80
CA THR A 406 1.89 -21.93 -3.50
C THR A 406 3.40 -22.17 -3.54
N ALA A 407 3.98 -22.51 -2.40
CA ALA A 407 5.39 -22.88 -2.29
C ALA A 407 5.54 -24.40 -2.46
N TYR A 408 6.59 -24.81 -3.16
CA TYR A 408 6.95 -26.23 -3.39
C TYR A 408 5.83 -27.11 -3.94
N GLY A 409 4.87 -26.51 -4.68
CA GLY A 409 3.77 -27.23 -5.33
C GLY A 409 2.74 -27.89 -4.38
N MET A 410 2.80 -27.61 -3.07
CA MET A 410 1.87 -28.22 -2.10
C MET A 410 1.48 -27.32 -0.93
N TYR A 411 2.29 -26.32 -0.54
CA TYR A 411 2.00 -25.47 0.60
C TYR A 411 1.45 -24.12 0.16
N LYS A 412 0.18 -23.84 0.51
CA LYS A 412 -0.40 -22.51 0.33
C LYS A 412 0.18 -21.58 1.38
N PHE A 413 0.56 -20.39 0.96
CA PHE A 413 1.09 -19.38 1.86
C PHE A 413 0.52 -18.00 1.56
N ALA A 414 0.55 -17.13 2.57
CA ALA A 414 0.40 -15.71 2.41
C ALA A 414 1.54 -14.98 3.12
N MET A 415 1.78 -13.75 2.67
CA MET A 415 2.60 -12.75 3.34
C MET A 415 1.69 -11.54 3.61
N TYR A 416 1.87 -10.90 4.76
CA TYR A 416 1.12 -9.70 5.13
C TYR A 416 2.07 -8.63 5.64
N ARG A 417 1.54 -7.41 5.73
CA ARG A 417 2.14 -6.31 6.46
C ARG A 417 1.08 -5.65 7.33
N VAL A 418 1.51 -4.97 8.37
CA VAL A 418 0.65 -4.24 9.29
C VAL A 418 0.74 -2.76 8.96
N VAL A 419 -0.42 -2.11 8.92
CA VAL A 419 -0.58 -0.70 8.55
C VAL A 419 -1.17 0.04 9.73
N VAL A 420 -0.50 1.09 10.18
CA VAL A 420 -0.94 1.92 11.32
C VAL A 420 -1.30 3.29 10.81
N HIS A 421 -2.56 3.67 10.99
CA HIS A 421 -3.05 5.02 10.76
C HIS A 421 -2.91 5.83 12.03
N TYR A 422 -2.35 7.03 11.92
CA TYR A 422 -2.06 7.87 13.08
C TYR A 422 -2.23 9.35 12.78
N HIS A 423 -2.38 10.12 13.84
CA HIS A 423 -2.17 11.56 13.83
C HIS A 423 -1.62 12.05 15.18
N VAL A 424 -1.11 13.27 15.19
CA VAL A 424 -0.56 13.92 16.37
C VAL A 424 -1.46 15.07 16.82
N GLU A 425 -1.78 15.12 18.11
CA GLU A 425 -2.58 16.19 18.70
C GLU A 425 -1.76 17.07 19.64
N ASN A 426 -2.28 18.28 19.87
CA ASN A 426 -1.86 19.27 20.88
C ASN A 426 -0.45 19.87 20.71
N ASN A 427 0.59 19.05 20.58
CA ASN A 427 1.98 19.49 20.40
C ASN A 427 2.79 18.40 19.66
N ALA A 428 4.01 18.71 19.24
CA ALA A 428 4.85 17.76 18.52
C ALA A 428 5.37 16.62 19.41
N VAL A 429 5.72 15.51 18.78
CA VAL A 429 6.31 14.30 19.39
C VAL A 429 7.59 13.91 18.66
N SER A 430 8.55 13.31 19.37
CA SER A 430 9.85 12.94 18.80
C SER A 430 10.32 11.56 19.26
N ASN A 431 11.42 11.05 18.68
CA ASN A 431 11.97 9.72 18.96
C ASN A 431 10.91 8.62 18.87
N ILE A 432 10.03 8.70 17.86
CA ILE A 432 8.95 7.73 17.70
C ILE A 432 9.57 6.42 17.23
N SER A 433 9.38 5.35 18.00
CA SER A 433 9.72 3.98 17.62
C SER A 433 8.45 3.16 17.57
N VAL A 434 8.18 2.57 16.40
CA VAL A 434 7.05 1.68 16.17
C VAL A 434 7.60 0.28 15.97
N LYS A 435 7.28 -0.62 16.87
CA LYS A 435 7.68 -2.03 16.82
C LYS A 435 6.49 -2.90 16.50
N PHE A 436 6.62 -3.69 15.46
CA PHE A 436 5.62 -4.66 15.01
C PHE A 436 6.06 -6.05 15.47
N LYS A 437 5.17 -6.76 16.15
CA LYS A 437 5.42 -8.15 16.54
C LYS A 437 4.17 -8.98 16.29
N GLY A 438 4.28 -9.99 15.44
CA GLY A 438 3.17 -10.89 15.11
C GLY A 438 3.66 -12.26 14.66
N ALA A 439 2.75 -13.07 14.15
CA ALA A 439 3.09 -14.35 13.55
C ALA A 439 4.02 -14.12 12.34
N TYR A 440 5.27 -14.58 12.46
CA TYR A 440 6.32 -14.47 11.43
C TYR A 440 6.56 -13.03 10.92
N LEU A 441 6.32 -12.05 11.80
CA LEU A 441 6.54 -10.63 11.53
C LEU A 441 7.23 -10.00 12.75
N GLU A 442 8.46 -9.54 12.55
CA GLU A 442 9.18 -8.70 13.50
C GLU A 442 9.85 -7.58 12.70
N ASP A 443 9.41 -6.35 12.93
CA ASP A 443 9.96 -5.16 12.26
C ASP A 443 9.92 -3.96 13.21
N SER A 444 10.76 -2.97 12.93
CA SER A 444 10.73 -1.71 13.64
C SER A 444 10.95 -0.53 12.69
N LYS A 445 10.15 0.50 12.86
CA LYS A 445 10.33 1.79 12.20
C LYS A 445 10.62 2.86 13.23
N SER A 446 11.42 3.83 12.83
CA SER A 446 11.71 5.02 13.64
C SER A 446 11.38 6.25 12.84
N MET A 447 10.70 7.20 13.48
CA MET A 447 10.52 8.55 12.95
C MET A 447 11.14 9.51 13.95
N ALA A 448 11.89 10.48 13.42
CA ALA A 448 12.59 11.42 14.27
C ALA A 448 11.62 12.36 14.99
N PHE A 449 10.60 12.85 14.28
CA PHE A 449 9.80 13.98 14.71
C PHE A 449 8.46 14.04 13.96
N LEU A 450 7.39 14.44 14.65
CA LEU A 450 6.06 14.70 14.08
C LEU A 450 5.40 15.92 14.74
N SER A 451 4.87 16.83 13.92
CA SER A 451 4.22 18.09 14.34
C SER A 451 2.74 17.90 14.72
N PRO A 452 2.10 18.84 15.44
CA PRO A 452 0.65 18.79 15.68
C PRO A 452 -0.14 18.80 14.37
N GLY A 453 -1.17 17.97 14.28
CA GLY A 453 -1.99 17.78 13.08
C GLY A 453 -1.35 16.90 12.02
N GLU A 454 -0.07 16.54 12.13
CA GLU A 454 0.53 15.56 11.22
C GLU A 454 -0.05 14.18 11.50
N GLY A 455 -0.53 13.57 10.43
CA GLY A 455 -0.98 12.19 10.43
C GLY A 455 -0.51 11.50 9.17
N GLY A 456 -0.62 10.17 9.18
CA GLY A 456 -0.16 9.38 8.07
C GLY A 456 -0.28 7.90 8.34
N ILE A 457 0.51 7.16 7.58
CA ILE A 457 0.48 5.71 7.55
C ILE A 457 1.89 5.19 7.80
N ILE A 458 2.03 4.29 8.76
CA ILE A 458 3.27 3.56 9.02
C ILE A 458 3.04 2.10 8.65
N THR A 459 3.80 1.60 7.70
CA THR A 459 3.70 0.23 7.22
C THR A 459 4.90 -0.57 7.68
N SER A 460 4.66 -1.77 8.23
CA SER A 460 5.73 -2.71 8.52
C SER A 460 6.38 -3.25 7.24
N GLY A 461 7.55 -3.87 7.36
CA GLY A 461 8.04 -4.83 6.37
C GLY A 461 7.05 -5.97 6.16
N GLU A 462 7.28 -6.74 5.10
CA GLU A 462 6.49 -7.95 4.84
C GLU A 462 6.86 -9.04 5.85
N SER A 463 5.84 -9.79 6.29
CA SER A 463 6.04 -11.01 7.07
C SER A 463 6.77 -12.07 6.25
N GLU A 464 7.37 -13.05 6.92
CA GLU A 464 7.77 -14.28 6.26
C GLU A 464 6.54 -15.09 5.81
N PHE A 465 6.81 -16.23 5.16
CA PHE A 465 5.76 -17.12 4.67
C PHE A 465 4.97 -17.76 5.80
N ILE A 466 3.66 -17.56 5.74
CA ILE A 466 2.72 -18.15 6.69
C ILE A 466 1.88 -19.15 5.93
N SER A 467 1.93 -20.39 6.37
CA SER A 467 1.22 -21.50 5.73
C SER A 467 0.02 -21.93 6.55
N GLY A 468 -1.02 -22.38 5.86
CA GLY A 468 -2.23 -22.89 6.50
C GLY A 468 -3.19 -23.50 5.48
N SER A 469 -4.29 -24.07 5.97
CA SER A 469 -5.32 -24.70 5.15
C SER A 469 -6.56 -23.81 5.06
N GLY A 470 -6.78 -23.20 3.89
CA GLY A 470 -7.97 -22.37 3.62
C GLY A 470 -7.84 -20.94 4.15
N GLU A 471 -7.91 -20.77 5.47
CA GLU A 471 -7.82 -19.48 6.15
C GLU A 471 -6.72 -19.50 7.21
N ILE A 472 -5.99 -18.39 7.34
CA ILE A 472 -4.95 -18.19 8.35
C ILE A 472 -5.38 -17.02 9.24
N GLN A 473 -5.44 -17.25 10.55
CA GLN A 473 -5.58 -16.17 11.51
C GLN A 473 -4.20 -15.64 11.87
N VAL A 474 -3.99 -14.33 11.73
CA VAL A 474 -2.78 -13.63 12.16
C VAL A 474 -3.12 -12.68 13.28
N MET A 475 -2.31 -12.69 14.34
CA MET A 475 -2.46 -11.83 15.51
C MET A 475 -1.11 -11.29 15.94
N GLY A 476 -1.10 -10.10 16.52
CA GLY A 476 0.11 -9.49 17.02
C GLY A 476 -0.14 -8.19 17.76
N VAL A 477 0.95 -7.53 18.11
CA VAL A 477 0.98 -6.25 18.81
C VAL A 477 1.81 -5.24 18.03
N VAL A 478 1.31 -4.01 17.98
CA VAL A 478 2.08 -2.82 17.63
C VAL A 478 2.38 -2.08 18.93
N LYS A 479 3.67 -1.90 19.21
CA LYS A 479 4.16 -1.12 20.35
C LYS A 479 4.79 0.16 19.84
N ILE A 480 4.23 1.30 20.23
CA ILE A 480 4.71 2.63 19.85
C ILE A 480 5.26 3.29 21.11
N THR A 481 6.52 3.72 21.06
CA THR A 481 7.11 4.57 22.09
C THR A 481 7.48 5.91 21.47
N TYR A 482 7.20 7.01 22.16
CA TYR A 482 7.58 8.34 21.70
C TYR A 482 7.93 9.24 22.88
N THR A 483 8.72 10.26 22.63
CA THR A 483 9.01 11.32 23.58
C THR A 483 8.03 12.47 23.37
N SER A 484 7.30 12.82 24.42
CA SER A 484 6.51 14.05 24.48
C SER A 484 7.25 15.08 25.34
N SER A 485 7.14 16.36 24.98
CA SER A 485 7.70 17.47 25.76
C SER A 485 6.61 18.53 25.97
N PRO A 486 6.50 19.14 27.18
CA PRO A 486 5.61 20.26 27.40
C PRO A 486 6.27 21.50 26.79
N GLY A 487 5.51 22.24 25.98
CA GLY A 487 6.00 23.41 25.27
C GLY A 487 6.49 23.08 23.86
N PRO A 488 6.54 24.08 22.97
CA PRO A 488 6.81 23.93 21.54
C PRO A 488 7.97 23.00 21.23
N VAL A 489 7.64 22.01 20.40
CA VAL A 489 8.52 21.35 19.43
C VAL A 489 9.95 21.12 19.92
N PRO A 490 10.27 19.94 20.50
CA PRO A 490 11.65 19.63 20.83
C PRO A 490 12.50 19.59 19.55
N THR A 491 13.51 20.47 19.46
CA THR A 491 14.73 20.12 18.74
C THR A 491 15.40 18.98 19.51
N ASN A 492 16.17 18.11 18.81
CA ASN A 492 16.87 16.97 19.40
C ASN A 492 17.68 17.29 20.68
N ASN A 493 18.00 18.58 20.92
CA ASN A 493 18.81 19.06 22.03
C ASN A 493 18.04 19.86 23.10
N SER A 494 16.71 19.81 23.19
CA SER A 494 16.01 20.50 24.29
C SER A 494 16.34 19.85 25.64
N THR A 495 16.78 20.66 26.61
CA THR A 495 17.11 20.28 28.00
C THR A 495 15.89 20.35 28.94
N GLY A 496 14.68 20.44 28.39
CA GLY A 496 13.43 20.49 29.14
C GLY A 496 12.96 19.12 29.66
N ARG A 497 11.89 19.13 30.48
CA ARG A 497 11.25 17.92 31.04
C ARG A 497 10.68 17.08 29.89
N LYS A 498 11.27 15.90 29.64
CA LYS A 498 10.81 14.93 28.63
C LYS A 498 10.00 13.83 29.31
N GLN A 499 8.98 13.32 28.63
CA GLN A 499 8.25 12.14 29.06
C GLN A 499 8.25 11.10 27.94
N GLU A 500 8.69 9.88 28.26
CA GLU A 500 8.49 8.74 27.38
C GLU A 500 7.06 8.24 27.55
N MET A 501 6.38 8.08 26.42
CA MET A 501 5.01 7.63 26.31
C MET A 501 5.00 6.30 25.55
N GLU A 502 4.10 5.40 25.94
CA GLU A 502 3.97 4.08 25.34
C GLU A 502 2.51 3.82 24.97
N ILE A 503 2.30 3.29 23.77
CA ILE A 503 1.00 2.84 23.26
C ILE A 503 1.16 1.40 22.79
N ILE A 504 0.26 0.53 23.24
CA ILE A 504 0.16 -0.84 22.76
C ILE A 504 -1.21 -1.00 22.08
N ARG A 505 -1.20 -1.57 20.88
CA ARG A 505 -2.40 -1.96 20.14
C ARG A 505 -2.26 -3.40 19.68
N GLU A 506 -3.28 -4.18 19.91
CA GLU A 506 -3.40 -5.53 19.37
C GLU A 506 -4.07 -5.46 18.00
N TYR A 507 -3.64 -6.30 17.07
CA TYR A 507 -4.31 -6.50 15.79
C TYR A 507 -4.60 -7.99 15.57
N SER A 508 -5.68 -8.27 14.85
CA SER A 508 -6.07 -9.62 14.45
C SER A 508 -6.76 -9.55 13.10
N ALA A 509 -6.38 -10.43 12.17
CA ALA A 509 -7.04 -10.55 10.88
C ALA A 509 -7.11 -12.01 10.40
N THR A 510 -8.11 -12.29 9.57
CA THR A 510 -8.28 -13.59 8.91
C THR A 510 -7.93 -13.45 7.44
N ILE A 511 -6.85 -14.11 7.01
CA ILE A 511 -6.37 -14.10 5.62
C ILE A 511 -6.90 -15.34 4.90
N LYS A 512 -7.72 -15.11 3.88
CA LYS A 512 -8.14 -16.18 2.94
C LYS A 512 -7.05 -16.42 1.91
N LEU A 513 -6.51 -17.62 1.83
CA LEU A 513 -5.54 -17.99 0.79
C LEU A 513 -6.25 -18.09 -0.57
N GLU A 514 -5.58 -17.68 -1.66
CA GLU A 514 -6.20 -17.59 -2.99
C GLU A 514 -6.89 -18.90 -3.42
N ASP A 515 -8.12 -18.74 -3.93
CA ASP A 515 -9.11 -19.78 -4.27
C ASP A 515 -8.48 -21.13 -4.61
N ALA A 516 -8.45 -22.00 -3.60
CA ALA A 516 -8.22 -23.41 -3.81
C ALA A 516 -9.24 -23.91 -4.84
N ILE A 517 -8.76 -24.60 -5.87
CA ILE A 517 -9.62 -25.48 -6.67
C ILE A 517 -10.42 -26.30 -5.67
N ASP A 518 -11.74 -26.06 -5.61
CA ASP A 518 -12.61 -26.73 -4.65
C ASP A 518 -12.66 -28.20 -5.07
N PRO A 519 -12.11 -29.13 -4.25
CA PRO A 519 -12.08 -30.54 -4.60
C PRO A 519 -13.48 -31.14 -4.78
N ASN A 520 -14.51 -30.52 -4.16
CA ASN A 520 -15.90 -30.95 -4.28
C ASN A 520 -16.54 -30.52 -5.61
N LYS A 521 -15.94 -29.55 -6.30
CA LYS A 521 -16.34 -29.09 -7.64
C LYS A 521 -15.66 -29.85 -8.78
N ILE A 522 -14.84 -30.85 -8.47
CA ILE A 522 -14.32 -31.82 -9.44
C ILE A 522 -15.05 -33.15 -9.30
N SER A 523 -15.56 -33.67 -10.40
CA SER A 523 -16.16 -35.01 -10.47
C SER A 523 -15.49 -35.83 -11.57
N VAL A 524 -15.26 -37.12 -11.29
CA VAL A 524 -14.66 -38.07 -12.21
C VAL A 524 -15.60 -39.26 -12.36
N SER A 525 -15.88 -39.67 -13.59
CA SER A 525 -16.74 -40.81 -13.92
C SER A 525 -16.09 -41.68 -15.00
N ILE A 526 -16.31 -42.98 -14.92
CA ILE A 526 -15.86 -44.02 -15.86
C ILE A 526 -17.01 -45.03 -16.04
N PRO A 527 -17.12 -45.74 -17.17
CA PRO A 527 -18.16 -46.77 -17.35
C PRO A 527 -18.07 -47.83 -16.25
N GLY A 528 -19.09 -47.94 -15.39
CA GLY A 528 -19.10 -48.77 -14.18
C GLY A 528 -18.90 -50.27 -14.44
N GLU A 529 -19.99 -51.04 -14.44
CA GLU A 529 -19.93 -52.47 -14.81
C GLU A 529 -20.11 -52.61 -16.31
N VAL A 530 -19.20 -53.35 -16.94
CA VAL A 530 -19.19 -53.58 -18.38
C VAL A 530 -19.31 -55.07 -18.64
N GLU A 531 -20.38 -55.50 -19.30
CA GLU A 531 -20.58 -56.89 -19.74
C GLU A 531 -20.13 -57.03 -21.19
N ILE A 532 -19.19 -57.94 -21.45
CA ILE A 532 -18.64 -58.27 -22.77
C ILE A 532 -18.50 -59.77 -22.93
N ASN A 533 -18.10 -60.22 -24.12
CA ASN A 533 -17.87 -61.63 -24.40
C ASN A 533 -16.38 -61.92 -24.49
N GLU A 534 -16.02 -63.19 -24.31
CA GLU A 534 -14.67 -63.66 -24.56
C GLU A 534 -14.17 -63.24 -25.96
N GLY A 535 -13.01 -62.60 -26.01
CA GLY A 535 -12.39 -62.05 -27.22
C GLY A 535 -12.60 -60.55 -27.41
N ASP A 536 -13.55 -59.93 -26.69
CA ASP A 536 -13.81 -58.50 -26.79
C ASP A 536 -12.74 -57.65 -26.07
N SER A 537 -12.67 -56.36 -26.41
CA SER A 537 -11.82 -55.39 -25.73
C SER A 537 -12.63 -54.21 -25.21
N VAL A 538 -12.26 -53.71 -24.03
CA VAL A 538 -12.92 -52.56 -23.38
C VAL A 538 -12.08 -51.30 -23.53
N PRO A 539 -12.57 -50.27 -24.26
CA PRO A 539 -11.95 -48.96 -24.27
C PRO A 539 -12.34 -48.18 -23.01
N PHE A 540 -11.40 -47.99 -22.09
CA PHE A 540 -11.65 -47.22 -20.87
C PHE A 540 -11.59 -45.72 -21.15
N THR A 541 -12.75 -45.06 -21.06
CA THR A 541 -12.91 -43.61 -21.19
C THR A 541 -13.24 -42.99 -19.84
N VAL A 542 -12.59 -41.87 -19.51
CA VAL A 542 -12.84 -41.11 -18.30
C VAL A 542 -13.49 -39.78 -18.64
N ILE A 543 -14.50 -39.41 -17.87
CA ILE A 543 -15.17 -38.10 -17.94
C ILE A 543 -14.78 -37.32 -16.69
N VAL A 544 -14.22 -36.13 -16.89
CA VAL A 544 -13.84 -35.23 -15.78
C VAL A 544 -14.61 -33.93 -15.91
N TYR A 545 -15.37 -33.58 -14.86
CA TYR A 545 -16.09 -32.31 -14.74
C TYR A 545 -15.33 -31.37 -13.82
N ASN A 546 -15.23 -30.10 -14.22
CA ASN A 546 -14.65 -29.03 -13.41
C ASN A 546 -15.65 -27.87 -13.29
N TYR A 547 -16.33 -27.78 -12.14
CA TYR A 547 -17.23 -26.67 -11.82
C TYR A 547 -16.52 -25.48 -11.16
N ASN A 548 -15.18 -25.48 -11.11
CA ASN A 548 -14.41 -24.33 -10.67
C ASN A 548 -14.35 -23.26 -11.76
N ARG A 549 -14.15 -22.01 -11.35
CA ARG A 549 -13.92 -20.87 -12.28
C ARG A 549 -12.50 -20.81 -12.84
N LYS A 550 -11.61 -21.71 -12.40
CA LYS A 550 -10.22 -21.86 -12.89
C LYS A 550 -10.07 -23.24 -13.58
N PRO A 551 -9.23 -23.36 -14.63
CA PRO A 551 -8.95 -24.63 -15.28
C PRO A 551 -8.19 -25.59 -14.35
N VAL A 552 -8.27 -26.89 -14.61
CA VAL A 552 -7.54 -27.94 -13.89
C VAL A 552 -6.81 -28.86 -14.86
N THR A 553 -5.61 -29.30 -14.48
CA THR A 553 -4.83 -30.30 -15.20
C THR A 553 -4.45 -31.43 -14.25
N GLY A 554 -4.23 -32.63 -14.79
CA GLY A 554 -3.90 -33.79 -13.97
C GLY A 554 -3.60 -35.03 -14.77
N THR A 555 -3.37 -36.15 -14.07
CA THR A 555 -3.13 -37.45 -14.69
C THR A 555 -4.10 -38.48 -14.12
N CYS A 556 -4.84 -39.14 -15.00
CA CYS A 556 -5.65 -40.30 -14.64
C CYS A 556 -4.86 -41.57 -14.87
N THR A 557 -4.74 -42.39 -13.83
CA THR A 557 -4.13 -43.72 -13.89
C THR A 557 -5.22 -44.77 -13.69
N LEU A 558 -5.24 -45.77 -14.57
CA LEU A 558 -6.09 -46.96 -14.51
C LEU A 558 -5.19 -48.18 -14.27
N VAL A 559 -5.66 -49.09 -13.41
CA VAL A 559 -5.12 -50.42 -13.20
C VAL A 559 -6.26 -51.40 -13.43
N ALA A 560 -6.17 -52.21 -14.48
CA ALA A 560 -7.17 -53.21 -14.84
C ALA A 560 -6.55 -54.61 -14.77
N THR A 561 -7.32 -55.56 -14.24
CA THR A 561 -6.98 -56.98 -14.33
C THR A 561 -7.49 -57.54 -15.65
N TYR A 562 -6.79 -58.51 -16.22
CA TYR A 562 -7.18 -59.14 -17.49
C TYR A 562 -6.71 -60.61 -17.51
N PRO A 563 -7.31 -61.49 -18.32
CA PRO A 563 -6.85 -62.87 -18.43
C PRO A 563 -5.54 -62.93 -19.23
N GLU A 564 -4.44 -63.36 -18.60
CA GLU A 564 -3.20 -63.68 -19.32
C GLU A 564 -3.28 -65.05 -19.98
N THR A 565 -3.90 -66.00 -19.27
CA THR A 565 -4.24 -67.33 -19.75
C THR A 565 -5.61 -67.71 -19.18
N GLY A 566 -6.21 -68.83 -19.59
CA GLY A 566 -7.50 -69.29 -19.07
C GLY A 566 -7.55 -69.55 -17.55
N THR A 567 -6.42 -69.47 -16.84
CA THR A 567 -6.33 -69.64 -15.38
C THR A 567 -5.52 -68.57 -14.65
N GLN A 568 -4.80 -67.70 -15.37
CA GLN A 568 -3.96 -66.65 -14.78
C GLN A 568 -4.50 -65.26 -15.12
N VAL A 569 -4.46 -64.38 -14.12
CA VAL A 569 -4.91 -62.99 -14.23
C VAL A 569 -3.69 -62.07 -14.21
N GLY A 570 -3.50 -61.32 -15.29
CA GLY A 570 -2.52 -60.25 -15.39
C GLY A 570 -3.08 -58.92 -14.93
N THR A 571 -2.20 -57.92 -14.82
CA THR A 571 -2.57 -56.54 -14.48
C THR A 571 -1.92 -55.57 -15.46
N VAL A 572 -2.71 -54.68 -16.04
CA VAL A 572 -2.23 -53.61 -16.91
C VAL A 572 -2.41 -52.26 -16.23
N ARG A 573 -1.39 -51.41 -16.31
CA ARG A 573 -1.43 -50.03 -15.84
C ARG A 573 -1.40 -49.08 -17.04
N LEU A 574 -2.38 -48.19 -17.11
CA LEU A 574 -2.54 -47.22 -18.18
C LEU A 574 -2.64 -45.81 -17.58
N ASN A 575 -2.10 -44.81 -18.26
CA ASN A 575 -2.10 -43.43 -17.80
C ASN A 575 -2.46 -42.47 -18.94
N LYS A 576 -3.12 -41.37 -18.59
CA LYS A 576 -3.52 -40.33 -19.52
C LYS A 576 -3.52 -38.98 -18.84
N GLU A 577 -2.87 -37.99 -19.49
CA GLU A 577 -2.94 -36.59 -19.07
C GLU A 577 -4.29 -35.98 -19.45
N ILE A 578 -4.82 -35.17 -18.55
CA ILE A 578 -6.15 -34.56 -18.64
C ILE A 578 -6.02 -33.05 -18.40
N GLY A 579 -6.65 -32.26 -19.26
CA GLY A 579 -6.84 -30.82 -19.07
C GLY A 579 -8.31 -30.46 -19.22
N VAL A 580 -8.87 -29.75 -18.23
CA VAL A 580 -10.27 -29.30 -18.24
C VAL A 580 -10.31 -27.80 -18.02
N GLY A 581 -11.00 -27.09 -18.92
CA GLY A 581 -11.24 -25.66 -18.79
C GLY A 581 -12.06 -25.30 -17.53
N ALA A 582 -12.14 -24.01 -17.21
CA ALA A 582 -13.02 -23.51 -16.18
C ALA A 582 -14.49 -23.81 -16.51
N SER A 583 -15.27 -24.27 -15.54
CA SER A 583 -16.71 -24.59 -15.70
C SER A 583 -17.02 -25.52 -16.88
N GLY A 584 -16.12 -26.47 -17.15
CA GLY A 584 -16.17 -27.36 -18.32
C GLY A 584 -16.07 -28.84 -17.96
N TYR A 585 -16.01 -29.69 -18.99
CA TYR A 585 -15.72 -31.12 -18.85
C TYR A 585 -14.89 -31.61 -20.02
N VAL A 586 -14.23 -32.76 -19.86
CA VAL A 586 -13.52 -33.46 -20.94
C VAL A 586 -13.82 -34.95 -20.88
N VAL A 587 -13.78 -35.60 -22.05
CA VAL A 587 -13.91 -37.05 -22.21
C VAL A 587 -12.65 -37.55 -22.90
N GLU A 588 -11.88 -38.38 -22.20
CA GLU A 588 -10.60 -38.87 -22.70
C GLU A 588 -10.51 -40.38 -22.61
N ARG A 589 -9.90 -41.02 -23.61
CA ARG A 589 -9.61 -42.45 -23.58
C ARG A 589 -8.28 -42.67 -22.86
N ILE A 590 -8.31 -43.43 -21.77
CA ILE A 590 -7.11 -43.83 -21.01
C ILE A 590 -6.37 -44.94 -21.78
N GLY A 591 -7.11 -45.92 -22.31
CA GLY A 591 -6.56 -47.00 -23.13
C GLY A 591 -7.56 -48.11 -23.40
N ASN A 592 -7.09 -49.24 -23.91
CA ASN A 592 -7.91 -50.40 -24.27
C ASN A 592 -7.34 -51.66 -23.64
N VAL A 593 -8.20 -52.56 -23.15
CA VAL A 593 -7.80 -53.84 -22.54
C VAL A 593 -8.61 -54.98 -23.16
N SER A 594 -7.93 -56.03 -23.61
CA SER A 594 -8.55 -57.20 -24.25
C SER A 594 -8.77 -58.34 -23.26
N TYR A 595 -9.89 -59.04 -23.41
CA TYR A 595 -10.30 -60.11 -22.48
C TYR A 595 -10.51 -61.43 -23.24
N SER A 596 -9.45 -62.23 -23.31
CA SER A 596 -9.41 -63.48 -24.07
C SER A 596 -9.99 -64.71 -23.35
N SER A 597 -10.55 -64.57 -22.15
CA SER A 597 -11.15 -65.68 -21.39
C SER A 597 -12.29 -65.20 -20.50
N PRO A 598 -13.30 -66.04 -20.23
CA PRO A 598 -14.44 -65.68 -19.40
C PRO A 598 -14.05 -65.50 -17.93
N GLY A 599 -14.76 -64.63 -17.23
CA GLY A 599 -14.48 -64.31 -15.84
C GLY A 599 -14.96 -62.91 -15.44
N THR A 600 -14.67 -62.51 -14.21
CA THR A 600 -14.92 -61.15 -13.74
C THR A 600 -13.61 -60.51 -13.34
N PHE A 601 -13.29 -59.40 -14.00
CA PHE A 601 -12.03 -58.69 -13.85
C PHE A 601 -12.27 -57.31 -13.25
N GLY A 602 -11.57 -57.00 -12.18
CA GLY A 602 -11.66 -55.70 -11.53
C GLY A 602 -10.79 -54.67 -12.24
N TYR A 603 -11.22 -53.42 -12.20
CA TYR A 603 -10.36 -52.29 -12.48
C TYR A 603 -10.53 -51.21 -11.42
N SER A 604 -9.47 -50.46 -11.18
CA SER A 604 -9.46 -49.32 -10.26
C SER A 604 -8.51 -48.25 -10.77
N GLY A 605 -8.69 -47.02 -10.32
CA GLY A 605 -7.84 -45.93 -10.74
C GLY A 605 -8.02 -44.68 -9.92
N LYS A 606 -7.20 -43.69 -10.24
CA LYS A 606 -7.16 -42.38 -9.58
C LYS A 606 -6.83 -41.33 -10.63
N CYS A 607 -7.59 -40.24 -10.63
CA CYS A 607 -7.18 -38.99 -11.27
C CYS A 607 -6.59 -38.07 -10.21
N ASP A 608 -5.34 -37.68 -10.41
CA ASP A 608 -4.59 -36.77 -9.54
C ASP A 608 -4.44 -35.42 -10.25
N PHE A 609 -4.94 -34.36 -9.63
CA PHE A 609 -4.91 -32.99 -10.16
C PHE A 609 -3.88 -32.11 -9.43
N GLY A 610 -2.97 -32.74 -8.66
CA GLY A 610 -1.99 -32.04 -7.83
C GLY A 610 -2.60 -31.41 -6.57
N ASN A 611 -1.75 -30.82 -5.72
CA ASN A 611 -2.17 -30.13 -4.48
C ASN A 611 -3.09 -30.96 -3.55
N GLY A 612 -2.92 -32.29 -3.51
CA GLY A 612 -3.74 -33.20 -2.69
C GLY A 612 -5.14 -33.50 -3.25
N ILE A 613 -5.48 -32.98 -4.43
CA ILE A 613 -6.79 -33.15 -5.05
C ILE A 613 -6.79 -34.42 -5.89
N SER A 614 -7.60 -35.40 -5.49
CA SER A 614 -7.75 -36.61 -6.27
C SER A 614 -9.12 -37.25 -6.16
N LYS A 615 -9.47 -38.00 -7.21
CA LYS A 615 -10.72 -38.76 -7.28
C LYS A 615 -10.40 -40.19 -7.72
N SER A 616 -10.83 -41.14 -6.91
CA SER A 616 -10.69 -42.57 -7.21
C SER A 616 -11.94 -43.08 -7.92
N PHE A 617 -11.76 -44.10 -8.75
CA PHE A 617 -12.84 -44.81 -9.42
C PHE A 617 -12.51 -46.30 -9.47
N SER A 618 -13.54 -47.13 -9.61
CA SER A 618 -13.38 -48.58 -9.75
C SER A 618 -14.64 -49.19 -10.35
N GLY A 619 -14.49 -50.37 -10.95
CA GLY A 619 -15.60 -51.17 -11.43
C GLY A 619 -15.13 -52.55 -11.84
N ARG A 620 -15.97 -53.23 -12.62
CA ARG A 620 -15.74 -54.62 -13.04
C ARG A 620 -16.09 -54.81 -14.51
N VAL A 621 -15.34 -55.67 -15.16
CA VAL A 621 -15.63 -56.19 -16.48
C VAL A 621 -16.03 -57.65 -16.32
N LYS A 622 -17.26 -57.97 -16.69
CA LYS A 622 -17.78 -59.34 -16.69
C LYS A 622 -17.72 -59.87 -18.12
N VAL A 623 -17.00 -60.97 -18.29
CA VAL A 623 -16.72 -61.60 -19.57
C VAL A 623 -17.45 -62.93 -19.59
N ASP A 624 -18.51 -63.00 -20.38
CA ASP A 624 -19.31 -64.22 -20.48
C ASP A 624 -18.68 -65.22 -21.46
N SER A 625 -18.72 -66.49 -21.06
CA SER A 625 -18.33 -67.62 -21.93
C SER A 625 -19.41 -67.85 -22.97
N ARG A 626 -19.06 -67.84 -24.26
CA ARG A 626 -19.97 -68.26 -25.34
C ARG A 626 -19.47 -69.57 -25.94
N THR A 627 -20.38 -70.53 -26.18
CA THR A 627 -20.09 -71.74 -26.95
C THR A 627 -21.23 -72.00 -27.95
N VAL A 628 -20.89 -72.43 -29.17
CA VAL A 628 -21.77 -73.20 -30.06
C VAL A 628 -22.41 -74.36 -29.29
N ARG A 629 -23.72 -74.54 -29.43
CA ARG A 629 -24.51 -75.50 -28.66
C ARG A 629 -25.44 -76.35 -29.52
N ILE A 630 -25.76 -77.55 -29.06
CA ILE A 630 -26.77 -78.45 -29.63
C ILE A 630 -28.16 -77.99 -29.15
N ALA A 631 -28.92 -77.35 -30.03
CA ALA A 631 -30.27 -76.88 -29.74
C ALA A 631 -31.29 -78.03 -29.66
N GLY A 632 -31.10 -79.10 -30.44
CA GLY A 632 -32.03 -80.23 -30.53
C GLY A 632 -31.40 -81.43 -31.23
N VAL A 633 -31.93 -82.62 -30.93
CA VAL A 633 -31.60 -83.87 -31.63
C VAL A 633 -32.92 -84.60 -31.85
N ASP A 634 -33.22 -84.91 -33.11
CA ASP A 634 -34.34 -85.75 -33.51
C ASP A 634 -33.80 -87.07 -34.08
N VAL A 635 -34.44 -88.19 -33.73
CA VAL A 635 -33.92 -89.54 -34.02
C VAL A 635 -34.98 -90.34 -34.77
N SER A 636 -34.66 -90.75 -36.00
CA SER A 636 -35.64 -91.42 -36.88
C SER A 636 -35.04 -92.65 -37.59
N PRO A 637 -35.74 -93.79 -37.62
CA PRO A 637 -37.01 -94.05 -36.95
C PRO A 637 -36.85 -94.15 -35.42
N GLU A 638 -37.87 -93.77 -34.65
CA GLU A 638 -37.83 -93.86 -33.17
C GLU A 638 -37.73 -95.31 -32.66
N THR A 639 -38.27 -96.28 -33.42
CA THR A 639 -38.27 -97.71 -33.10
C THR A 639 -37.63 -98.54 -34.24
N PRO A 640 -36.30 -98.47 -34.42
CA PRO A 640 -35.62 -99.18 -35.49
C PRO A 640 -35.64 -100.71 -35.27
N VAL A 641 -35.63 -101.46 -36.37
CA VAL A 641 -35.28 -102.89 -36.39
C VAL A 641 -33.80 -103.07 -36.73
N SER A 642 -33.22 -104.18 -36.30
CA SER A 642 -31.84 -104.52 -36.64
C SER A 642 -31.63 -104.50 -38.15
N GLY A 643 -30.66 -103.71 -38.61
CA GLY A 643 -30.37 -103.46 -40.02
C GLY A 643 -30.87 -102.11 -40.54
N ASP A 644 -31.78 -101.43 -39.84
CA ASP A 644 -32.25 -100.10 -40.23
C ASP A 644 -31.15 -99.05 -40.19
N ILE A 645 -31.26 -98.02 -41.02
CA ILE A 645 -30.45 -96.80 -40.91
C ILE A 645 -31.20 -95.83 -39.99
N VAL A 646 -30.59 -95.49 -38.88
CA VAL A 646 -31.06 -94.47 -37.93
C VAL A 646 -30.39 -93.15 -38.25
N ASN A 647 -31.20 -92.11 -38.46
CA ASN A 647 -30.78 -90.74 -38.67
C ASN A 647 -30.90 -89.95 -37.36
N PHE A 648 -29.87 -89.18 -37.05
CA PHE A 648 -29.82 -88.22 -35.96
C PHE A 648 -29.73 -86.83 -36.55
N ASP A 649 -30.85 -86.12 -36.57
CA ASP A 649 -30.97 -84.75 -37.05
C ASP A 649 -30.64 -83.78 -35.92
N VAL A 650 -29.45 -83.18 -35.96
CA VAL A 650 -28.86 -82.36 -34.91
C VAL A 650 -28.93 -80.89 -35.30
N MET A 651 -29.69 -80.10 -34.54
CA MET A 651 -29.75 -78.65 -34.70
C MET A 651 -28.65 -77.99 -33.87
N ILE A 652 -27.77 -77.22 -34.51
CA ILE A 652 -26.62 -76.57 -33.87
C ILE A 652 -26.73 -75.07 -34.00
N LYS A 653 -26.55 -74.34 -32.89
CA LYS A 653 -26.67 -72.87 -32.84
C LYS A 653 -25.34 -72.21 -32.54
N ASN A 654 -24.93 -71.26 -33.38
CA ASN A 654 -23.77 -70.40 -33.19
C ASN A 654 -24.19 -69.07 -32.53
N PRO A 655 -23.81 -68.79 -31.26
CA PRO A 655 -24.15 -67.52 -30.59
C PRO A 655 -23.18 -66.36 -30.91
N PHE A 656 -22.15 -66.58 -31.74
CA PHE A 656 -21.15 -65.56 -32.11
C PHE A 656 -21.62 -64.76 -33.32
N SER A 657 -21.21 -63.49 -33.44
CA SER A 657 -21.48 -62.67 -34.63
C SER A 657 -20.63 -63.07 -35.85
N VAL A 658 -19.60 -63.90 -35.64
CA VAL A 658 -18.70 -64.42 -36.68
C VAL A 658 -19.01 -65.89 -36.98
N SER A 659 -18.73 -66.31 -38.21
CA SER A 659 -18.89 -67.71 -38.63
C SER A 659 -17.88 -68.64 -37.96
N LYS A 660 -18.28 -69.90 -37.78
CA LYS A 660 -17.51 -70.94 -37.07
C LYS A 660 -17.49 -72.23 -37.88
N ASN A 661 -16.36 -72.94 -37.83
CA ASN A 661 -16.23 -74.27 -38.42
C ASN A 661 -16.23 -75.30 -37.29
N VAL A 662 -17.22 -76.20 -37.28
CA VAL A 662 -17.34 -77.20 -36.23
C VAL A 662 -17.40 -78.61 -36.80
N THR A 663 -16.90 -79.58 -36.05
CA THR A 663 -17.08 -81.01 -36.30
C THR A 663 -18.15 -81.55 -35.37
N VAL A 664 -19.10 -82.30 -35.90
CA VAL A 664 -20.18 -82.94 -35.16
C VAL A 664 -19.98 -84.45 -35.24
N LYS A 665 -19.95 -85.14 -34.11
CA LYS A 665 -19.65 -86.57 -34.03
C LYS A 665 -20.76 -87.32 -33.32
N LEU A 666 -21.16 -88.46 -33.87
CA LEU A 666 -22.09 -89.41 -33.25
C LEU A 666 -21.30 -90.61 -32.72
N PHE A 667 -21.54 -90.95 -31.46
CA PHE A 667 -21.05 -92.15 -30.80
C PHE A 667 -22.22 -93.06 -30.43
N ILE A 668 -22.07 -94.36 -30.65
CA ILE A 668 -22.98 -95.40 -30.14
C ILE A 668 -22.18 -96.37 -29.29
N ASP A 669 -22.61 -96.58 -28.04
CA ASP A 669 -21.93 -97.37 -27.01
C ASP A 669 -20.43 -97.02 -26.89
N GLY A 670 -20.14 -95.72 -26.90
CA GLY A 670 -18.78 -95.18 -26.77
C GLY A 670 -17.93 -95.22 -28.04
N ASN A 671 -18.42 -95.80 -29.14
CA ASN A 671 -17.68 -95.89 -30.41
C ASN A 671 -18.18 -94.83 -31.40
N GLU A 672 -17.27 -94.06 -32.03
CA GLU A 672 -17.62 -93.11 -33.09
C GLU A 672 -18.23 -93.88 -34.29
N LYS A 673 -19.43 -93.49 -34.72
CA LYS A 673 -20.16 -94.11 -35.83
C LYS A 673 -20.32 -93.19 -37.04
N SER A 674 -20.43 -91.89 -36.80
CA SER A 674 -20.60 -90.90 -37.86
C SER A 674 -19.97 -89.58 -37.45
N ARG A 675 -19.55 -88.79 -38.44
CA ARG A 675 -18.97 -87.46 -38.25
C ARG A 675 -19.26 -86.56 -39.44
N GLU A 676 -19.48 -85.29 -39.19
CA GLU A 676 -19.67 -84.26 -40.22
C GLU A 676 -18.95 -82.96 -39.84
N ASN A 677 -18.54 -82.19 -40.86
CA ASN A 677 -17.99 -80.84 -40.66
C ASN A 677 -19.01 -79.81 -41.15
N LEU A 678 -19.26 -78.79 -40.33
CA LEU A 678 -20.33 -77.83 -40.53
C LEU A 678 -19.79 -76.40 -40.45
N TRP A 679 -20.05 -75.62 -41.50
CA TRP A 679 -19.83 -74.18 -41.50
C TRP A 679 -21.07 -73.49 -40.95
N LEU A 680 -20.95 -72.84 -39.80
CA LEU A 680 -22.02 -72.13 -39.11
C LEU A 680 -21.85 -70.63 -39.30
N GLY A 681 -22.82 -69.95 -39.91
CA GLY A 681 -22.84 -68.48 -39.97
C GLY A 681 -22.90 -67.84 -38.57
N GLY A 682 -22.47 -66.58 -38.45
CA GLY A 682 -22.61 -65.83 -37.20
C GLY A 682 -24.08 -65.66 -36.80
N GLY A 683 -24.45 -66.06 -35.58
CA GLY A 683 -25.80 -65.98 -35.05
C GLY A 683 -26.77 -67.04 -35.62
N SER A 684 -26.33 -67.87 -36.58
CA SER A 684 -27.20 -68.80 -37.30
C SER A 684 -27.41 -70.11 -36.53
N SER A 685 -28.38 -70.90 -36.99
CA SER A 685 -28.58 -72.28 -36.58
C SER A 685 -28.64 -73.15 -37.82
N GLU A 686 -27.93 -74.27 -37.83
CA GLU A 686 -27.88 -75.19 -38.96
C GLU A 686 -28.23 -76.61 -38.50
N LEU A 687 -28.84 -77.38 -39.40
CA LEU A 687 -29.20 -78.77 -39.17
C LEU A 687 -28.18 -79.69 -39.84
N VAL A 688 -27.72 -80.73 -39.14
CA VAL A 688 -26.87 -81.79 -39.69
C VAL A 688 -27.43 -83.16 -39.36
N THR A 689 -27.37 -84.08 -40.32
CA THR A 689 -27.85 -85.46 -40.16
C THR A 689 -26.67 -86.42 -40.01
N LEU A 690 -26.61 -87.14 -38.89
CA LEU A 690 -25.62 -88.20 -38.63
C LEU A 690 -26.31 -89.57 -38.71
N THR A 691 -25.64 -90.59 -39.23
CA THR A 691 -26.28 -91.89 -39.51
C THR A 691 -25.62 -93.05 -38.79
N TRP A 692 -26.41 -94.07 -38.44
CA TRP A 692 -25.94 -95.31 -37.82
C TRP A 692 -26.78 -96.51 -38.27
N THR A 693 -26.16 -97.64 -38.59
CA THR A 693 -26.87 -98.90 -38.88
C THR A 693 -27.18 -99.64 -37.58
N ALA A 694 -28.48 -99.81 -37.30
CA ALA A 694 -29.00 -100.34 -36.06
C ALA A 694 -28.63 -101.82 -35.82
N GLN A 695 -28.17 -102.13 -34.63
CA GLN A 695 -27.92 -103.49 -34.16
C GLN A 695 -28.95 -103.83 -33.07
N ALA A 696 -29.46 -105.06 -33.02
CA ALA A 696 -30.46 -105.42 -32.02
C ALA A 696 -29.94 -105.27 -30.58
N GLY A 697 -30.71 -104.57 -29.73
CA GLY A 697 -30.33 -104.31 -28.34
C GLY A 697 -30.73 -102.91 -27.87
N GLY A 698 -30.43 -102.60 -26.61
CA GLY A 698 -30.47 -101.24 -26.09
C GLY A 698 -29.10 -100.59 -26.24
N HIS A 699 -29.07 -99.39 -26.83
CA HIS A 699 -27.84 -98.66 -27.14
C HIS A 699 -27.87 -97.26 -26.55
N GLY A 700 -26.73 -96.79 -26.04
CA GLY A 700 -26.53 -95.40 -25.64
C GLY A 700 -25.93 -94.60 -26.80
N TRP A 701 -26.50 -93.43 -27.10
CA TRP A 701 -25.95 -92.51 -28.08
C TRP A 701 -25.42 -91.24 -27.42
N ARG A 702 -24.34 -90.68 -27.99
CA ARG A 702 -23.76 -89.40 -27.60
C ARG A 702 -23.38 -88.61 -28.85
N ILE A 703 -23.78 -87.36 -28.92
CA ILE A 703 -23.40 -86.42 -29.96
C ILE A 703 -22.50 -85.36 -29.36
N GLU A 704 -21.39 -85.04 -30.03
CA GLU A 704 -20.42 -84.04 -29.60
C GLU A 704 -20.22 -82.99 -30.71
N VAL A 705 -20.16 -81.72 -30.32
CA VAL A 705 -19.80 -80.60 -31.22
C VAL A 705 -18.43 -80.09 -30.80
N LEU A 706 -17.49 -80.02 -31.74
CA LEU A 706 -16.10 -79.63 -31.50
C LEU A 706 -15.65 -78.53 -32.48
N GLU A 707 -14.82 -77.59 -32.04
CA GLU A 707 -14.04 -76.69 -32.92
C GLU A 707 -12.57 -76.98 -32.68
N ASP A 708 -11.80 -77.28 -33.74
CA ASP A 708 -10.38 -77.62 -33.68
C ASP A 708 -10.01 -78.68 -32.62
N GLY A 709 -10.88 -79.67 -32.45
CA GLY A 709 -10.70 -80.77 -31.49
C GLY A 709 -11.06 -80.44 -30.04
N LYS A 710 -11.43 -79.19 -29.71
CA LYS A 710 -11.98 -78.82 -28.40
C LYS A 710 -13.47 -79.15 -28.38
N LEU A 711 -13.94 -79.88 -27.36
CA LEU A 711 -15.36 -80.14 -27.14
C LEU A 711 -16.06 -78.86 -26.67
N TRP A 712 -17.13 -78.47 -27.35
CA TRP A 712 -17.92 -77.27 -27.05
C TRP A 712 -19.28 -77.61 -26.43
N ASP A 713 -19.93 -78.67 -26.90
CA ASP A 713 -21.19 -79.16 -26.33
C ASP A 713 -21.36 -80.67 -26.60
N SER A 714 -22.15 -81.35 -25.76
CA SER A 714 -22.50 -82.77 -25.96
C SER A 714 -23.91 -83.09 -25.51
N LYS A 715 -24.58 -84.00 -26.22
CA LYS A 715 -25.92 -84.49 -25.88
C LYS A 715 -25.96 -86.00 -25.91
N ILE A 716 -26.61 -86.60 -24.91
CA ILE A 716 -26.70 -88.05 -24.75
C ILE A 716 -28.16 -88.51 -24.77
N GLY A 717 -28.38 -89.76 -25.15
CA GLY A 717 -29.67 -90.43 -25.03
C GLY A 717 -29.54 -91.93 -25.24
N THR A 718 -30.68 -92.60 -25.34
CA THR A 718 -30.76 -94.06 -25.54
C THR A 718 -31.70 -94.39 -26.68
N ILE A 719 -31.42 -95.48 -27.39
CA ILE A 719 -32.29 -96.02 -28.44
C ILE A 719 -32.41 -97.53 -28.28
N SER A 720 -33.62 -98.07 -28.44
CA SER A 720 -33.87 -99.52 -28.38
C SER A 720 -34.17 -100.05 -29.77
N VAL A 721 -33.39 -101.03 -30.20
CA VAL A 721 -33.50 -101.64 -31.53
C VAL A 721 -34.08 -103.03 -31.41
N SER A 722 -35.17 -103.28 -32.10
CA SER A 722 -35.86 -104.57 -32.10
C SER A 722 -35.16 -105.61 -33.01
N ARG A 723 -35.26 -106.90 -32.67
CA ARG A 723 -34.70 -107.99 -33.51
C ARG A 723 -35.58 -108.17 -34.74
N TYR A 724 -34.94 -108.30 -35.91
CA TYR A 724 -35.62 -108.67 -37.15
C TYR A 724 -36.26 -110.05 -36.99
N SER A 725 -37.58 -110.12 -36.87
CA SER A 725 -38.35 -111.37 -36.73
C SER A 725 -38.74 -111.90 -38.11
N THR A 726 -38.00 -112.88 -38.63
CA THR A 726 -38.46 -113.67 -39.77
C THR A 726 -39.62 -114.58 -39.35
N HIS A 727 -40.85 -114.15 -39.64
CA HIS A 727 -41.99 -115.08 -39.65
C HIS A 727 -41.77 -116.10 -40.77
N SER A 728 -41.47 -117.33 -40.38
CA SER A 728 -41.48 -118.52 -41.23
C SER A 728 -42.86 -118.72 -41.85
N PHE A 729 -42.94 -118.72 -43.19
CA PHE A 729 -44.01 -119.40 -43.92
C PHE A 729 -44.04 -120.88 -43.50
N ARG A 730 -45.17 -121.36 -42.96
CA ARG A 730 -45.52 -122.78 -42.92
C ARG A 730 -46.60 -123.03 -43.97
N LEU A 731 -46.28 -123.89 -44.93
CA LEU A 731 -47.25 -124.60 -45.78
C LEU A 731 -48.09 -125.54 -44.92
N LEU A 732 -49.40 -125.28 -44.84
CA LEU A 732 -50.51 -126.20 -45.12
C LEU A 732 -51.82 -125.43 -45.17
#